data_AF-A0A350V590-F1
#
_entry.id   AF-A0A350V590-F1
#
_cell.length_a   1.000
_cell.length_b   1.000
_cell.length_c   1.000
_cell.angle_alpha   90.00
_cell.angle_beta   90.00
_cell.angle_gamma   90.00
#
_symmetry.space_group_name_H-M   'P 1'
#
loop_
_entity.id
_entity.type
_entity.pdbx_description
1 polymer ?
#
loop_
_entity_poly.entity_id
_entity_poly.type
_entity_poly.pdbx_seq_one_letter_code
_entity_poly.pdbx_strand_id
1 'polypeptide(L)'
;MQFLIKIVIFLALANNFIYSQKNELDNLDLKLRLGYKEALFEIAPYLDSSKQVQEFLGYHLLFTKESDIAKRIIHENCIFTNDEILIDSNTSYTDFYSFLKINEDKITFSTYADAFLITSLEDREVDIKFRPLIYQRKLELNQKFDSLISLDWVKKSKVEEFIKTKNSECLKIIASELFKIRYRFDTYNNHESDFTNLLQILTNSEFAVKNHKNIFTWNVDNEFYPEASLNLLIYFSKNYNKFNWDTNKGYFVNDEVKYEFVSNVDSLFQLLKKSNSDSIAINAFIQLTECDKVEVARVSAEYEKLFLWNNYSIPTFPLRFLKQLNILVEYCKRNDVSYIGSERLKSYIFELSSELTFKDRRVLEDEIIDFLTLEEITSFEYWALIYQNKWYLTHSAGRILDIFYSRNWELLLNNEKYLKMYLIKSHLFDNLGITGVCNKYLIKFYNNGYLASSNIEKITEEDSILNIQKENALSFSNKQYTWPIDNKKISDANYDAEIENVKHLILSANQIKDEEKRERKIVNILSQINYDQIGEALNILDEVKLVDEYSNLYTFLESDYGFFIFYSFDSSLTRDNFRKKYDELSEKMLYMFMLDSAGVIYKKKNNDYDYDKIYQILKFNIVEAFVGGGGGLKNNEVYAVIKLLEFNFQTTLGYPKKLCNSDGVYGCDALDRAFEWMKFLVNNNLLIYAHKDPVSFKYILN
;
A
#
# COMPACT_ATOMS: atom_id res chain seq x y z
N MET A 1 -41.91 -12.91 -17.85
CA MET A 1 -40.49 -12.46 -17.88
C MET A 1 -39.82 -12.52 -16.51
N GLN A 2 -40.34 -11.87 -15.46
CA GLN A 2 -39.79 -11.98 -14.09
C GLN A 2 -39.78 -13.40 -13.49
N PHE A 3 -40.75 -14.25 -13.84
CA PHE A 3 -40.78 -15.66 -13.42
C PHE A 3 -39.70 -16.51 -14.14
N LEU A 4 -39.42 -16.21 -15.42
CA LEU A 4 -38.34 -16.86 -16.17
C LEU A 4 -36.95 -16.41 -15.67
N ILE A 5 -36.79 -15.14 -15.32
CA ILE A 5 -35.52 -14.63 -14.74
C ILE A 5 -35.24 -15.28 -13.38
N LYS A 6 -36.27 -15.48 -12.54
CA LYS A 6 -36.12 -16.22 -11.27
C LYS A 6 -35.74 -17.69 -11.48
N ILE A 7 -36.30 -18.35 -12.49
CA ILE A 7 -35.96 -19.74 -12.82
C ILE A 7 -34.54 -19.86 -13.40
N VAL A 8 -34.11 -18.91 -14.24
CA VAL A 8 -32.76 -18.91 -14.82
C VAL A 8 -31.70 -18.57 -13.77
N ILE A 9 -31.96 -17.66 -12.83
CA ILE A 9 -31.05 -17.39 -11.70
C ILE A 9 -31.01 -18.58 -10.74
N PHE A 10 -32.14 -19.24 -10.47
CA PHE A 10 -32.18 -20.45 -9.64
C PHE A 10 -31.46 -21.63 -10.31
N LEU A 11 -31.55 -21.77 -11.63
CA LEU A 11 -30.82 -22.79 -12.41
C LEU A 11 -29.33 -22.45 -12.58
N ALA A 12 -28.94 -21.18 -12.66
CA ALA A 12 -27.54 -20.76 -12.71
C ALA A 12 -26.85 -20.93 -11.35
N LEU A 13 -27.54 -20.65 -10.25
CA LEU A 13 -27.07 -20.97 -8.90
C LEU A 13 -27.04 -22.49 -8.68
N ALA A 14 -28.04 -23.23 -9.14
CA ALA A 14 -28.03 -24.69 -9.06
C ALA A 14 -26.91 -25.34 -9.91
N ASN A 15 -26.55 -24.76 -11.07
CA ASN A 15 -25.49 -25.30 -11.92
C ASN A 15 -24.07 -25.12 -11.36
N ASN A 16 -23.81 -24.09 -10.56
CA ASN A 16 -22.57 -24.00 -9.77
C ASN A 16 -22.56 -24.99 -8.60
N PHE A 17 -23.73 -25.46 -8.14
CA PHE A 17 -23.89 -26.49 -7.11
C PHE A 17 -23.84 -27.94 -7.65
N ILE A 18 -23.84 -28.16 -8.97
CA ILE A 18 -23.94 -29.51 -9.58
C ILE A 18 -22.57 -30.17 -9.82
N TYR A 19 -21.46 -29.43 -9.74
CA TYR A 19 -20.11 -29.96 -9.96
C TYR A 19 -19.28 -30.21 -8.69
N SER A 20 -19.76 -29.83 -7.49
CA SER A 20 -19.21 -30.43 -6.26
C SER A 20 -19.88 -31.79 -6.06
N GLN A 21 -19.10 -32.86 -5.90
CA GLN A 21 -19.64 -34.07 -5.31
C GLN A 21 -20.20 -33.66 -3.94
N LYS A 22 -21.53 -33.53 -3.80
CA LYS A 22 -22.16 -33.27 -2.50
C LYS A 22 -21.68 -34.35 -1.54
N ASN A 23 -20.76 -33.98 -0.67
CA ASN A 23 -20.28 -34.86 0.36
C ASN A 23 -21.42 -35.02 1.38
N GLU A 24 -21.53 -36.17 2.03
CA GLU A 24 -22.53 -36.39 3.08
C GLU A 24 -22.39 -35.33 4.19
N LEU A 25 -21.16 -34.88 4.44
CA LEU A 25 -20.85 -33.77 5.34
C LEU A 25 -21.54 -32.44 4.97
N ASP A 26 -21.73 -32.13 3.68
CA ASP A 26 -22.44 -30.90 3.26
C ASP A 26 -23.93 -30.97 3.62
N ASN A 27 -24.53 -32.16 3.50
CA ASN A 27 -25.91 -32.39 3.90
C ASN A 27 -26.07 -32.33 5.42
N LEU A 28 -25.10 -32.87 6.16
CA LEU A 28 -25.08 -32.79 7.62
C LEU A 28 -24.92 -31.35 8.11
N ASP A 29 -24.05 -30.54 7.49
CA ASP A 29 -23.96 -29.11 7.78
C ASP A 29 -25.30 -28.41 7.55
N LEU A 30 -25.95 -28.62 6.40
CA LEU A 30 -27.28 -28.04 6.13
C LEU A 30 -28.32 -28.48 7.17
N LYS A 31 -28.32 -29.75 7.58
CA LYS A 31 -29.23 -30.24 8.62
C LYS A 31 -28.97 -29.56 9.96
N LEU A 32 -27.70 -29.41 10.35
CA LEU A 32 -27.33 -28.74 11.59
C LEU A 32 -27.76 -27.27 11.59
N ARG A 33 -27.60 -26.57 10.47
CA ARG A 33 -28.08 -25.19 10.28
C ARG A 33 -29.60 -25.04 10.45
N LEU A 34 -30.35 -26.08 10.12
CA LEU A 34 -31.82 -26.12 10.25
C LEU A 34 -32.29 -26.63 11.63
N GLY A 35 -31.36 -26.97 12.53
CA GLY A 35 -31.67 -27.39 13.89
C GLY A 35 -32.08 -28.87 14.04
N TYR A 36 -31.78 -29.72 13.06
CA TYR A 36 -31.99 -31.17 13.18
C TYR A 36 -30.95 -31.78 14.14
N LYS A 37 -31.34 -32.01 15.39
CA LYS A 37 -30.45 -32.51 16.45
C LYS A 37 -29.82 -33.85 16.10
N GLU A 38 -30.53 -34.72 15.37
CA GLU A 38 -30.05 -36.04 14.95
C GLU A 38 -28.75 -35.94 14.13
N ALA A 39 -28.57 -34.85 13.38
CA ALA A 39 -27.37 -34.62 12.59
C ALA A 39 -26.09 -34.50 13.44
N LEU A 40 -26.20 -34.13 14.73
CA LEU A 40 -25.05 -34.14 15.66
C LEU A 40 -24.55 -35.57 15.89
N PHE A 41 -25.46 -36.54 15.96
CA PHE A 41 -25.10 -37.95 16.11
C PHE A 41 -24.63 -38.54 14.78
N GLU A 42 -25.21 -38.14 13.66
CA GLU A 42 -24.83 -38.59 12.31
C GLU A 42 -23.44 -38.09 11.89
N ILE A 43 -23.01 -36.89 12.33
CA ILE A 43 -21.68 -36.36 11.99
C ILE A 43 -20.55 -36.95 12.86
N ALA A 44 -20.87 -37.47 14.05
CA ALA A 44 -19.87 -37.96 15.00
C ALA A 44 -18.90 -39.02 14.42
N PRO A 45 -19.34 -40.03 13.64
CA PRO A 45 -18.43 -41.03 13.06
C PRO A 45 -17.36 -40.44 12.14
N TYR A 46 -17.59 -39.27 11.57
CA TYR A 46 -16.62 -38.62 10.67
C TYR A 46 -15.43 -38.03 11.42
N LEU A 47 -15.51 -37.83 12.74
CA LEU A 47 -14.42 -37.28 13.56
C LEU A 47 -13.15 -38.15 13.54
N ASP A 48 -13.29 -39.45 13.32
CA ASP A 48 -12.20 -40.42 13.21
C ASP A 48 -11.87 -40.80 11.74
N SER A 49 -12.61 -40.24 10.77
CA SER A 49 -12.40 -40.56 9.36
C SER A 49 -11.13 -39.93 8.81
N SER A 50 -10.23 -40.77 8.29
CA SER A 50 -9.01 -40.35 7.60
C SER A 50 -9.19 -40.18 6.09
N LYS A 51 -10.39 -40.43 5.57
CA LYS A 51 -10.69 -40.31 4.14
C LYS A 51 -10.52 -38.85 3.71
N GLN A 52 -9.76 -38.65 2.63
CA GLN A 52 -9.60 -37.33 2.02
C GLN A 52 -10.72 -37.08 1.03
N VAL A 53 -11.23 -35.86 1.05
CA VAL A 53 -12.23 -35.35 0.10
C VAL A 53 -11.74 -34.02 -0.47
N GLN A 54 -12.22 -33.72 -1.66
CA GLN A 54 -11.88 -32.50 -2.37
C GLN A 54 -12.79 -31.35 -1.93
N GLU A 55 -12.20 -30.28 -1.41
CA GLU A 55 -12.88 -29.04 -1.04
C GLU A 55 -12.50 -27.93 -2.03
N PHE A 56 -13.47 -27.10 -2.38
CA PHE A 56 -13.28 -25.94 -3.27
C PHE A 56 -13.20 -24.66 -2.44
N LEU A 57 -12.10 -23.92 -2.55
CA LEU A 57 -11.90 -22.59 -1.95
C LEU A 57 -11.86 -21.55 -3.08
N GLY A 58 -13.00 -21.33 -3.73
CA GLY A 58 -13.07 -20.51 -4.94
C GLY A 58 -12.27 -21.13 -6.09
N TYR A 59 -11.09 -20.58 -6.39
CA TYR A 59 -10.20 -21.07 -7.45
C TYR A 59 -9.12 -22.05 -6.95
N HIS A 60 -9.04 -22.30 -5.64
CA HIS A 60 -8.12 -23.28 -5.05
C HIS A 60 -8.81 -24.63 -4.83
N LEU A 61 -8.07 -25.70 -5.10
CA LEU A 61 -8.47 -27.09 -4.85
C LEU A 61 -7.68 -27.62 -3.66
N LEU A 62 -8.36 -28.01 -2.58
CA LEU A 62 -7.75 -28.61 -1.40
C LEU A 62 -8.23 -30.05 -1.21
N PHE A 63 -7.33 -30.93 -0.77
CA PHE A 63 -7.69 -32.27 -0.30
C PHE A 63 -7.61 -32.28 1.22
N THR A 64 -8.77 -32.36 1.87
CA THR A 64 -8.90 -32.27 3.34
C THR A 64 -9.48 -33.57 3.88
N LYS A 65 -9.11 -33.96 5.10
CA LYS A 65 -9.70 -35.14 5.75
C LYS A 65 -11.14 -34.86 6.18
N GLU A 66 -12.00 -35.86 6.05
CA GLU A 66 -13.38 -35.81 6.57
C GLU A 66 -13.41 -35.45 8.07
N SER A 67 -12.43 -35.90 8.86
CA SER A 67 -12.29 -35.50 10.28
C SER A 67 -12.17 -34.00 10.49
N ASP A 68 -11.37 -33.32 9.66
CA ASP A 68 -11.10 -31.89 9.81
C ASP A 68 -12.33 -31.08 9.38
N ILE A 69 -13.02 -31.54 8.33
CA ILE A 69 -14.28 -30.96 7.86
C ILE A 69 -15.38 -31.14 8.90
N ALA A 70 -15.54 -32.34 9.46
CA ALA A 70 -16.55 -32.63 10.48
C ALA A 70 -16.36 -31.77 11.73
N LYS A 71 -15.12 -31.63 12.22
CA LYS A 71 -14.77 -30.74 13.34
C LYS A 71 -15.11 -29.29 13.04
N ARG A 72 -14.79 -28.80 11.83
CA ARG A 72 -15.13 -27.45 11.39
C ARG A 72 -16.65 -27.24 11.34
N ILE A 73 -17.41 -28.17 10.78
CA ILE A 73 -18.89 -28.10 10.73
C ILE A 73 -19.49 -28.07 12.15
N ILE A 74 -18.96 -28.87 13.07
CA ILE A 74 -19.39 -28.85 14.48
C ILE A 74 -19.09 -27.47 15.10
N HIS A 75 -17.89 -26.93 14.91
CA HIS A 75 -17.51 -25.59 15.36
C HIS A 75 -18.41 -24.48 14.79
N GLU A 76 -18.78 -24.57 13.51
CA GLU A 76 -19.64 -23.58 12.86
C GLU A 76 -21.10 -23.64 13.32
N ASN A 77 -21.58 -24.80 13.78
CA ASN A 77 -22.98 -25.06 14.11
C ASN A 77 -23.26 -25.33 15.59
N CYS A 78 -22.24 -25.37 16.44
CA CYS A 78 -22.36 -25.54 17.88
C CYS A 78 -21.60 -24.42 18.58
N ILE A 79 -22.16 -23.92 19.68
CA ILE A 79 -21.53 -22.92 20.54
C ILE A 79 -21.40 -23.44 21.97
N PHE A 80 -21.01 -24.71 22.12
CA PHE A 80 -20.69 -25.29 23.42
C PHE A 80 -19.52 -24.54 24.06
N THR A 81 -19.53 -24.40 25.39
CA THR A 81 -18.42 -23.76 26.11
C THR A 81 -17.25 -24.73 26.21
N ASN A 82 -16.04 -24.21 26.40
CA ASN A 82 -14.86 -25.06 26.59
C ASN A 82 -14.94 -25.92 27.86
N ASP A 83 -15.75 -25.52 28.85
CA ASP A 83 -16.03 -26.29 30.06
C ASP A 83 -17.03 -27.43 29.80
N GLU A 84 -17.88 -27.31 28.77
CA GLU A 84 -18.80 -28.36 28.31
C GLU A 84 -18.07 -29.38 27.44
N ILE A 85 -17.37 -28.92 26.39
CA ILE A 85 -16.54 -29.74 25.53
C ILE A 85 -15.53 -28.88 24.75
N LEU A 86 -14.28 -29.33 24.68
CA LEU A 86 -13.27 -28.76 23.79
C LEU A 86 -13.20 -29.61 22.51
N ILE A 87 -13.62 -29.02 21.38
CA ILE A 87 -13.50 -29.65 20.06
C ILE A 87 -12.15 -29.24 19.44
N ASP A 88 -11.20 -30.17 19.37
CA ASP A 88 -9.85 -29.93 18.87
C ASP A 88 -9.39 -31.04 17.90
N SER A 89 -8.11 -31.04 17.53
CA SER A 89 -7.54 -32.06 16.65
C SER A 89 -7.61 -33.47 17.24
N ASN A 90 -7.72 -33.61 18.57
CA ASN A 90 -7.71 -34.87 19.29
C ASN A 90 -9.10 -35.41 19.63
N THR A 91 -10.15 -34.60 19.49
CA THR A 91 -11.53 -35.04 19.70
C THR A 91 -11.85 -36.23 18.79
N SER A 92 -12.21 -37.36 19.39
CA SER A 92 -12.61 -38.58 18.69
C SER A 92 -14.12 -38.72 18.58
N TYR A 93 -14.58 -39.66 17.73
CA TYR A 93 -15.98 -40.09 17.70
C TYR A 93 -16.48 -40.48 19.09
N THR A 94 -15.70 -41.27 19.84
CA THR A 94 -16.13 -41.81 21.14
C THR A 94 -16.33 -40.70 22.16
N ASP A 95 -15.42 -39.72 22.20
CA ASP A 95 -15.50 -38.59 23.12
C ASP A 95 -16.74 -37.73 22.83
N PHE A 96 -16.90 -37.33 21.56
CA PHE A 96 -18.01 -36.48 21.15
C PHE A 96 -19.37 -37.19 21.29
N TYR A 97 -19.47 -38.45 20.87
CA TYR A 97 -20.69 -39.23 20.99
C TYR A 97 -21.11 -39.42 22.45
N SER A 98 -20.15 -39.71 23.34
CA SER A 98 -20.40 -39.84 24.78
C SER A 98 -20.90 -38.51 25.36
N PHE A 99 -20.27 -37.40 25.00
CA PHE A 99 -20.73 -36.05 25.37
C PHE A 99 -22.17 -35.78 24.91
N LEU A 100 -22.50 -36.09 23.65
CA LEU A 100 -23.84 -35.91 23.11
C LEU A 100 -24.88 -36.76 23.87
N LYS A 101 -24.56 -38.01 24.20
CA LYS A 101 -25.47 -38.90 24.94
C LYS A 101 -25.71 -38.45 26.38
N ILE A 102 -24.66 -37.97 27.06
CA ILE A 102 -24.76 -37.49 28.44
C ILE A 102 -25.60 -36.20 28.53
N ASN A 103 -25.59 -35.38 27.48
CA ASN A 103 -26.25 -34.07 27.46
C ASN A 103 -27.43 -33.97 26.48
N GLU A 104 -27.95 -35.10 26.00
CA GLU A 104 -28.94 -35.14 24.91
C GLU A 104 -30.20 -34.31 25.21
N ASP A 105 -30.65 -34.33 26.46
CA ASP A 105 -31.79 -33.58 26.99
C ASP A 105 -31.50 -32.09 27.19
N LYS A 106 -30.24 -31.72 27.40
CA LYS A 106 -29.79 -30.33 27.62
C LYS A 106 -29.43 -29.59 26.36
N ILE A 107 -29.02 -30.30 25.30
CA ILE A 107 -28.68 -29.68 24.02
C ILE A 107 -29.96 -29.10 23.40
N THR A 108 -29.95 -27.81 23.10
CA THR A 108 -31.05 -27.11 22.45
C THR A 108 -30.56 -26.35 21.23
N PHE A 109 -31.45 -26.12 20.26
CA PHE A 109 -31.14 -25.29 19.10
C PHE A 109 -31.60 -23.86 19.37
N SER A 110 -30.69 -22.89 19.27
CA SER A 110 -31.01 -21.47 19.43
C SER A 110 -31.30 -20.85 18.07
N THR A 111 -32.53 -20.37 17.90
CA THR A 111 -32.96 -19.62 16.71
C THR A 111 -32.39 -18.20 16.65
N TYR A 112 -31.73 -17.74 17.72
CA TYR A 112 -30.96 -16.48 17.70
C TYR A 112 -29.53 -16.70 17.22
N ALA A 113 -28.95 -17.89 17.44
CA ALA A 113 -27.58 -18.19 17.03
C ALA A 113 -27.49 -18.99 15.71
N ASP A 114 -28.58 -19.65 15.30
CA ASP A 114 -28.58 -20.74 14.32
C ASP A 114 -27.46 -21.74 14.63
N ALA A 115 -27.46 -22.22 15.88
CA ALA A 115 -26.49 -23.13 16.46
C ALA A 115 -27.04 -23.90 17.66
N PHE A 116 -26.43 -25.06 17.95
CA PHE A 116 -26.71 -25.85 19.15
C PHE A 116 -25.93 -25.35 20.36
N LEU A 117 -26.57 -25.39 21.53
CA LEU A 117 -25.99 -24.99 22.80
C LEU A 117 -26.51 -25.83 23.97
N ILE A 118 -25.77 -25.87 25.07
CA ILE A 118 -26.23 -26.39 26.37
C ILE A 118 -26.50 -25.21 27.30
N THR A 119 -25.47 -24.40 27.60
CA THR A 119 -25.63 -23.16 28.36
C THR A 119 -26.31 -22.10 27.49
N SER A 120 -27.46 -21.57 27.93
CA SER A 120 -28.22 -20.54 27.22
C SER A 120 -27.39 -19.27 26.98
N LEU A 121 -27.81 -18.41 26.06
CA LEU A 121 -27.08 -17.15 25.80
C LEU A 121 -27.18 -16.21 27.01
N GLU A 122 -28.31 -16.23 27.71
CA GLU A 122 -28.64 -15.38 28.84
C GLU A 122 -27.86 -15.75 30.12
N ASP A 123 -27.50 -17.03 30.26
CA ASP A 123 -26.75 -17.56 31.41
C ASP A 123 -25.23 -17.39 31.27
N ARG A 124 -24.75 -16.93 30.11
CA ARG A 124 -23.32 -16.69 29.87
C ARG A 124 -22.88 -15.32 30.40
N GLU A 125 -21.60 -15.24 30.75
CA GLU A 125 -20.94 -13.98 31.11
C GLU A 125 -19.99 -13.55 29.98
N VAL A 126 -20.03 -12.27 29.63
CA VAL A 126 -19.12 -11.67 28.66
C VAL A 126 -18.68 -10.30 29.13
N ASP A 127 -17.42 -9.97 28.87
CA ASP A 127 -16.95 -8.62 29.05
C ASP A 127 -17.25 -7.79 27.79
N ILE A 128 -17.85 -6.63 28.00
CA ILE A 128 -18.09 -5.62 26.97
C ILE A 128 -17.66 -4.25 27.47
N LYS A 129 -17.20 -3.41 26.55
CA LYS A 129 -16.87 -2.01 26.78
C LYS A 129 -17.71 -1.14 25.87
N PHE A 130 -18.05 0.05 26.35
CA PHE A 130 -18.79 1.05 25.59
C PHE A 130 -17.97 2.31 25.46
N ARG A 131 -18.09 3.02 24.34
CA ARG A 131 -17.62 4.40 24.23
C ARG A 131 -18.64 5.24 23.46
N PRO A 132 -18.82 6.52 23.81
CA PRO A 132 -19.79 7.37 23.12
C PRO A 132 -19.42 7.55 21.65
N LEU A 133 -20.42 7.68 20.78
CA LEU A 133 -20.18 8.09 19.40
C LEU A 133 -19.66 9.53 19.35
N ILE A 134 -18.58 9.75 18.61
CA ILE A 134 -18.14 11.10 18.27
C ILE A 134 -19.14 11.77 17.33
N TYR A 135 -19.13 13.10 17.31
CA TYR A 135 -20.10 13.90 16.56
C TYR A 135 -20.14 13.55 15.06
N GLN A 136 -18.98 13.43 14.41
CA GLN A 136 -18.89 13.14 12.97
C GLN A 136 -19.46 11.76 12.64
N ARG A 137 -19.14 10.74 13.45
CA ARG A 137 -19.66 9.39 13.29
C ARG A 137 -21.18 9.36 13.48
N LYS A 138 -21.69 10.11 14.46
CA LYS A 138 -23.13 10.27 14.67
C LYS A 138 -23.82 10.89 13.44
N LEU A 139 -23.25 11.94 12.85
CA LEU A 139 -23.79 12.54 11.63
C LEU A 139 -23.83 11.56 10.46
N GLU A 140 -22.73 10.84 10.21
CA GLU A 140 -22.64 9.84 9.15
C GLU A 140 -23.71 8.75 9.31
N LEU A 141 -23.82 8.21 10.52
CA LEU A 141 -24.77 7.15 10.83
C LEU A 141 -26.22 7.63 10.71
N ASN A 142 -26.52 8.85 11.15
CA ASN A 142 -27.84 9.44 10.98
C ASN A 142 -28.22 9.61 9.50
N GLN A 143 -27.26 9.97 8.63
CA GLN A 143 -27.49 10.06 7.19
C GLN A 143 -27.76 8.69 6.54
N LYS A 144 -27.23 7.61 7.12
CA LYS A 144 -27.45 6.22 6.67
C LYS A 144 -28.68 5.56 7.28
N PHE A 145 -29.33 6.17 8.28
CA PHE A 145 -30.37 5.51 9.05
C PHE A 145 -31.52 5.00 8.17
N ASP A 146 -32.04 5.85 7.27
CA ASP A 146 -33.15 5.50 6.39
C ASP A 146 -32.81 4.34 5.43
N SER A 147 -31.57 4.29 4.93
CA SER A 147 -31.13 3.19 4.06
C SER A 147 -30.95 1.90 4.87
N LEU A 148 -30.36 1.97 6.07
CA LEU A 148 -30.17 0.82 6.95
C LEU A 148 -31.49 0.16 7.34
N ILE A 149 -32.50 0.94 7.75
CA ILE A 149 -33.80 0.37 8.15
C ILE A 149 -34.58 -0.21 6.96
N SER A 150 -34.20 0.12 5.72
CA SER A 150 -34.85 -0.35 4.50
C SER A 150 -34.32 -1.69 3.98
N LEU A 151 -33.21 -2.19 4.54
CA LEU A 151 -32.54 -3.42 4.10
C LEU A 151 -33.43 -4.66 4.27
N ASP A 152 -33.25 -5.64 3.39
CA ASP A 152 -34.09 -6.85 3.35
C ASP A 152 -34.03 -7.67 4.64
N TRP A 153 -32.85 -7.77 5.27
CA TRP A 153 -32.69 -8.51 6.52
C TRP A 153 -33.42 -7.82 7.69
N VAL A 154 -33.47 -6.49 7.72
CA VAL A 154 -34.20 -5.71 8.74
C VAL A 154 -35.69 -5.99 8.64
N LYS A 155 -36.24 -6.03 7.42
CA LYS A 155 -37.66 -6.36 7.18
C LYS A 155 -37.98 -7.80 7.52
N LYS A 156 -37.16 -8.76 7.06
CA LYS A 156 -37.36 -10.20 7.33
C LYS A 156 -37.33 -10.53 8.82
N SER A 157 -36.43 -9.89 9.57
CA SER A 157 -36.30 -10.06 11.03
C SER A 157 -37.25 -9.17 11.84
N LYS A 158 -38.07 -8.34 11.17
CA LYS A 158 -39.00 -7.37 11.77
C LYS A 158 -38.36 -6.32 12.67
N VAL A 159 -37.05 -6.10 12.56
CA VAL A 159 -36.31 -5.12 13.37
C VAL A 159 -36.93 -3.72 13.25
N GLU A 160 -37.39 -3.34 12.05
CA GLU A 160 -38.06 -2.04 11.85
C GLU A 160 -39.34 -1.86 12.69
N GLU A 161 -40.10 -2.93 12.97
CA GLU A 161 -41.31 -2.88 13.79
C GLU A 161 -40.95 -2.65 15.27
N PHE A 162 -39.91 -3.32 15.76
CA PHE A 162 -39.37 -3.12 17.10
C PHE A 162 -38.82 -1.71 17.30
N ILE A 163 -38.12 -1.15 16.29
CA ILE A 163 -37.64 0.24 16.33
C ILE A 163 -38.83 1.21 16.37
N LYS A 164 -39.84 1.04 15.51
CA LYS A 164 -41.05 1.89 15.49
C LYS A 164 -41.81 1.86 16.82
N THR A 165 -41.85 0.70 17.47
CA THR A 165 -42.50 0.52 18.79
C THR A 165 -41.58 0.83 19.96
N LYS A 166 -40.34 1.28 19.70
CA LYS A 166 -39.34 1.62 20.73
C LYS A 166 -39.05 0.46 21.69
N ASN A 167 -39.11 -0.77 21.18
CA ASN A 167 -38.85 -1.98 21.95
C ASN A 167 -37.36 -2.38 21.80
N SER A 168 -36.64 -2.44 22.93
CA SER A 168 -35.21 -2.74 22.99
C SER A 168 -34.84 -4.15 22.55
N GLU A 169 -35.82 -5.04 22.38
CA GLU A 169 -35.61 -6.37 21.80
C GLU A 169 -34.99 -6.31 20.39
N CYS A 170 -35.17 -5.20 19.66
CA CYS A 170 -34.44 -4.98 18.41
C CYS A 170 -32.91 -5.12 18.56
N LEU A 171 -32.33 -4.70 19.68
CA LEU A 171 -30.88 -4.77 19.91
C LEU A 171 -30.38 -6.23 19.93
N LYS A 172 -31.13 -7.11 20.60
CA LYS A 172 -30.88 -8.56 20.62
C LYS A 172 -31.04 -9.16 19.22
N ILE A 173 -32.10 -8.80 18.50
CA ILE A 173 -32.36 -9.32 17.15
C ILE A 173 -31.25 -8.90 16.18
N ILE A 174 -30.80 -7.65 16.21
CA ILE A 174 -29.72 -7.18 15.33
C ILE A 174 -28.41 -7.93 15.62
N ALA A 175 -28.05 -8.13 16.90
CA ALA A 175 -26.87 -8.91 17.26
C ALA A 175 -26.99 -10.39 16.85
N SER A 176 -28.20 -10.95 16.93
CA SER A 176 -28.52 -12.30 16.44
C SER A 176 -28.27 -12.41 14.94
N GLU A 177 -28.81 -11.50 14.14
CA GLU A 177 -28.63 -11.53 12.69
C GLU A 177 -27.16 -11.33 12.27
N LEU A 178 -26.39 -10.49 12.99
CA LEU A 178 -24.94 -10.38 12.80
C LEU A 178 -24.22 -11.71 13.02
N PHE A 179 -24.53 -12.43 14.11
CA PHE A 179 -23.88 -13.72 14.38
C PHE A 179 -24.31 -14.82 13.39
N LYS A 180 -25.55 -14.79 12.88
CA LYS A 180 -26.03 -15.78 11.91
C LYS A 180 -25.29 -15.71 10.57
N ILE A 181 -24.90 -14.49 10.16
CA ILE A 181 -24.14 -14.27 8.93
C ILE A 181 -22.63 -14.45 9.10
N ARG A 182 -22.16 -14.92 10.26
CA ARG A 182 -20.76 -15.24 10.53
C ARG A 182 -20.12 -16.00 9.38
N TYR A 183 -18.80 -15.87 9.26
CA TYR A 183 -18.04 -16.68 8.32
C TYR A 183 -18.31 -18.17 8.56
N ARG A 184 -18.71 -18.85 7.49
CA ARG A 184 -18.84 -20.30 7.41
C ARG A 184 -18.13 -20.71 6.13
N PHE A 185 -17.61 -21.93 6.08
CA PHE A 185 -16.88 -22.39 4.90
C PHE A 185 -17.66 -22.11 3.60
N ASP A 186 -17.01 -21.43 2.66
CA ASP A 186 -17.53 -21.00 1.35
C ASP A 186 -18.80 -20.12 1.38
N THR A 187 -19.10 -19.48 2.52
CA THR A 187 -20.20 -18.52 2.66
C THR A 187 -19.66 -17.17 3.13
N TYR A 188 -19.77 -16.15 2.28
CA TYR A 188 -19.26 -14.80 2.54
C TYR A 188 -20.42 -13.80 2.57
N ASN A 189 -20.41 -12.87 3.54
CA ASN A 189 -21.35 -11.77 3.59
C ASN A 189 -20.60 -10.43 3.69
N ASN A 190 -20.86 -9.53 2.74
CA ASN A 190 -20.17 -8.23 2.66
C ASN A 190 -20.89 -7.11 3.43
N HIS A 191 -21.92 -7.42 4.22
CA HIS A 191 -22.79 -6.43 4.87
C HIS A 191 -22.69 -6.42 6.41
N GLU A 192 -21.65 -7.02 7.01
CA GLU A 192 -21.48 -7.10 8.47
C GLU A 192 -21.52 -5.73 9.18
N SER A 193 -20.99 -4.69 8.51
CA SER A 193 -20.98 -3.34 9.09
C SER A 193 -22.38 -2.74 9.26
N ASP A 194 -23.39 -3.18 8.52
CA ASP A 194 -24.75 -2.63 8.62
C ASP A 194 -25.40 -2.92 9.97
N PHE A 195 -25.13 -4.10 10.53
CA PHE A 195 -25.65 -4.53 11.84
C PHE A 195 -25.04 -3.70 12.97
N THR A 196 -23.71 -3.55 12.97
CA THR A 196 -23.01 -2.76 13.98
C THR A 196 -23.34 -1.27 13.85
N ASN A 197 -23.48 -0.75 12.62
CA ASN A 197 -23.96 0.62 12.36
C ASN A 197 -25.34 0.86 12.98
N LEU A 198 -26.30 -0.06 12.79
CA LEU A 198 -27.65 0.08 13.31
C LEU A 198 -27.68 0.01 14.85
N LEU A 199 -26.91 -0.91 15.45
CA LEU A 199 -26.73 -0.96 16.92
C LEU A 199 -26.14 0.36 17.45
N GLN A 200 -25.12 0.90 16.78
CA GLN A 200 -24.47 2.16 17.16
C GLN A 200 -25.46 3.33 17.14
N ILE A 201 -26.32 3.42 16.11
CA ILE A 201 -27.37 4.46 16.03
C ILE A 201 -28.33 4.32 17.21
N LEU A 202 -28.84 3.10 17.43
CA LEU A 202 -29.89 2.84 18.41
C LEU A 202 -29.42 2.96 19.85
N THR A 203 -28.12 2.93 20.11
CA THR A 203 -27.54 3.05 21.47
C THR A 203 -26.67 4.29 21.64
N ASN A 204 -26.44 5.06 20.57
CA ASN A 204 -25.50 6.17 20.50
C ASN A 204 -24.10 5.82 21.07
N SER A 205 -23.67 4.57 20.85
CA SER A 205 -22.46 3.99 21.45
C SER A 205 -21.72 3.07 20.49
N GLU A 206 -20.39 3.03 20.59
CA GLU A 206 -19.56 1.95 20.05
C GLU A 206 -19.33 0.87 21.12
N PHE A 207 -19.08 -0.36 20.67
CA PHE A 207 -18.94 -1.54 21.54
C PHE A 207 -17.61 -2.23 21.27
N ALA A 208 -16.95 -2.67 22.33
CA ALA A 208 -15.85 -3.62 22.23
C ALA A 208 -16.12 -4.88 23.03
N VAL A 209 -15.84 -6.01 22.41
CA VAL A 209 -15.98 -7.36 22.97
C VAL A 209 -14.69 -8.13 22.72
N LYS A 210 -14.46 -9.21 23.47
CA LYS A 210 -13.29 -10.07 23.28
C LYS A 210 -13.43 -10.88 21.99
N ASN A 211 -12.37 -10.95 21.19
CA ASN A 211 -12.29 -11.81 20.01
C ASN A 211 -11.66 -13.18 20.33
N HIS A 212 -11.40 -14.01 19.32
CA HIS A 212 -10.76 -15.33 19.44
C HIS A 212 -9.42 -15.33 20.18
N LYS A 213 -8.71 -14.19 20.25
CA LYS A 213 -7.44 -14.04 21.00
C LYS A 213 -7.65 -13.53 22.42
N ASN A 214 -8.90 -13.44 22.90
CA ASN A 214 -9.28 -12.88 24.19
C ASN A 214 -8.85 -11.39 24.35
N ILE A 215 -8.79 -10.65 23.23
CA ILE A 215 -8.47 -9.22 23.20
C ILE A 215 -9.73 -8.44 22.81
N PHE A 216 -9.97 -7.29 23.45
CA PHE A 216 -11.07 -6.40 23.06
C PHE A 216 -10.88 -5.84 21.65
N THR A 217 -11.94 -5.88 20.85
CA THR A 217 -12.00 -5.29 19.50
C THR A 217 -13.21 -4.37 19.37
N TRP A 218 -13.01 -3.15 18.87
CA TRP A 218 -14.07 -2.17 18.57
C TRP A 218 -14.71 -2.37 17.18
N ASN A 219 -14.22 -3.34 16.41
CA ASN A 219 -14.58 -3.54 15.01
C ASN A 219 -15.08 -4.97 14.81
N VAL A 220 -16.15 -5.32 15.53
CA VAL A 220 -16.77 -6.65 15.52
C VAL A 220 -17.11 -7.12 14.10
N ASP A 221 -17.47 -6.19 13.22
CA ASP A 221 -17.80 -6.37 11.80
C ASP A 221 -16.59 -6.64 10.88
N ASN A 222 -15.37 -6.66 11.42
CA ASN A 222 -14.14 -6.92 10.67
C ASN A 222 -13.38 -8.14 11.21
N GLU A 223 -13.93 -8.85 12.20
CA GLU A 223 -13.31 -10.05 12.77
C GLU A 223 -13.68 -11.28 11.94
N PHE A 224 -12.66 -12.00 11.48
CA PHE A 224 -12.86 -13.24 10.72
C PHE A 224 -13.52 -14.36 11.55
N TYR A 225 -13.18 -14.45 12.84
CA TYR A 225 -13.69 -15.48 13.73
C TYR A 225 -14.92 -14.98 14.53
N PRO A 226 -15.91 -15.86 14.79
CA PRO A 226 -17.25 -15.46 15.21
C PRO A 226 -17.38 -15.13 16.71
N GLU A 227 -16.33 -15.27 17.51
CA GLU A 227 -16.40 -15.06 18.97
C GLU A 227 -16.76 -13.62 19.33
N ALA A 228 -16.31 -12.65 18.54
CA ALA A 228 -16.67 -11.25 18.77
C ALA A 228 -18.19 -11.03 18.56
N SER A 229 -18.75 -11.50 17.45
CA SER A 229 -20.19 -11.38 17.19
C SER A 229 -21.02 -12.24 18.15
N LEU A 230 -20.52 -13.41 18.58
CA LEU A 230 -21.16 -14.23 19.61
C LEU A 230 -21.21 -13.51 20.96
N ASN A 231 -20.10 -12.91 21.39
CA ASN A 231 -20.05 -12.18 22.65
C ASN A 231 -20.99 -10.97 22.64
N LEU A 232 -21.12 -10.30 21.48
CA LEU A 232 -22.09 -9.22 21.32
C LEU A 232 -23.54 -9.73 21.43
N LEU A 233 -23.85 -10.88 20.81
CA LEU A 233 -25.16 -11.54 20.94
C LEU A 233 -25.45 -11.93 22.40
N ILE A 234 -24.53 -12.59 23.08
CA ILE A 234 -24.67 -12.96 24.50
C ILE A 234 -24.99 -11.74 25.35
N TYR A 235 -24.24 -10.64 25.18
CA TYR A 235 -24.47 -9.42 25.94
C TYR A 235 -25.89 -8.88 25.76
N PHE A 236 -26.35 -8.75 24.50
CA PHE A 236 -27.68 -8.20 24.24
C PHE A 236 -28.81 -9.18 24.59
N SER A 237 -28.62 -10.50 24.46
CA SER A 237 -29.60 -11.48 24.95
C SER A 237 -29.87 -11.32 26.44
N LYS A 238 -28.81 -11.07 27.23
CA LYS A 238 -28.90 -10.90 28.68
C LYS A 238 -29.38 -9.51 29.12
N ASN A 239 -29.01 -8.44 28.38
CA ASN A 239 -29.15 -7.07 28.88
C ASN A 239 -30.10 -6.17 28.06
N TYR A 240 -30.71 -6.62 26.95
CA TYR A 240 -31.56 -5.75 26.12
C TYR A 240 -32.70 -5.08 26.91
N ASN A 241 -33.29 -5.77 27.89
CA ASN A 241 -34.37 -5.26 28.73
C ASN A 241 -33.96 -4.10 29.65
N LYS A 242 -32.66 -3.87 29.85
CA LYS A 242 -32.13 -2.74 30.61
C LYS A 242 -32.01 -1.45 29.78
N PHE A 243 -32.17 -1.56 28.46
CA PHE A 243 -32.13 -0.43 27.55
C PHE A 243 -33.53 0.18 27.40
N ASN A 244 -33.70 1.43 27.84
CA ASN A 244 -34.95 2.17 27.76
C ASN A 244 -34.87 3.25 26.68
N TRP A 245 -35.95 3.43 25.90
CA TRP A 245 -35.98 4.47 24.88
C TRP A 245 -36.07 5.87 25.49
N ASP A 246 -35.09 6.73 25.23
CA ASP A 246 -35.15 8.15 25.59
C ASP A 246 -35.74 8.96 24.43
N THR A 247 -36.93 9.52 24.62
CA THR A 247 -37.64 10.27 23.58
C THR A 247 -36.96 11.60 23.24
N ASN A 248 -36.24 12.22 24.18
CA ASN A 248 -35.54 13.49 23.94
C ASN A 248 -34.25 13.24 23.14
N LYS A 249 -33.60 12.11 23.41
CA LYS A 249 -32.32 11.77 22.77
C LYS A 249 -32.48 11.00 21.47
N GLY A 250 -33.57 10.27 21.30
CA GLY A 250 -33.89 9.50 20.09
C GLY A 250 -33.13 8.17 19.98
N TYR A 251 -32.73 7.59 21.11
CA TYR A 251 -32.01 6.31 21.18
C TYR A 251 -32.25 5.62 22.53
N PHE A 252 -31.85 4.35 22.63
CA PHE A 252 -31.91 3.58 23.86
C PHE A 252 -30.76 3.92 24.81
N VAL A 253 -31.08 4.13 26.08
CA VAL A 253 -30.15 4.41 27.18
C VAL A 253 -30.20 3.30 28.22
N ASN A 254 -29.04 2.99 28.79
CA ASN A 254 -28.90 2.07 29.91
C ASN A 254 -27.98 2.72 30.95
N ASP A 255 -28.53 3.02 32.13
CA ASP A 255 -27.83 3.75 33.19
C ASP A 255 -26.75 2.90 33.89
N GLU A 256 -26.77 1.58 33.69
CA GLU A 256 -25.73 0.66 34.22
C GLU A 256 -24.47 0.64 33.34
N VAL A 257 -24.55 1.16 32.10
CA VAL A 257 -23.43 1.16 31.16
C VAL A 257 -22.39 2.20 31.57
N LYS A 258 -21.15 1.73 31.75
CA LYS A 258 -19.98 2.59 31.93
C LYS A 258 -19.33 2.86 30.57
N TYR A 259 -19.14 4.14 30.28
CA TYR A 259 -18.50 4.59 29.05
C TYR A 259 -17.01 4.81 29.28
N GLU A 260 -16.21 4.21 28.41
CA GLU A 260 -14.79 4.51 28.25
C GLU A 260 -14.62 5.95 27.75
N PHE A 261 -13.53 6.58 28.17
CA PHE A 261 -13.15 7.90 27.71
C PHE A 261 -12.74 7.85 26.22
N VAL A 262 -13.22 8.81 25.43
CA VAL A 262 -12.81 8.99 24.03
C VAL A 262 -11.90 10.20 23.96
N SER A 263 -10.64 9.96 23.63
CA SER A 263 -9.66 11.04 23.48
C SER A 263 -9.87 11.81 22.17
N ASN A 264 -9.20 12.96 22.06
CA ASN A 264 -9.10 13.66 20.78
C ASN A 264 -8.39 12.80 19.71
N VAL A 265 -7.42 11.96 20.12
CA VAL A 265 -6.70 11.04 19.23
C VAL A 265 -7.68 10.01 18.64
N ASP A 266 -8.51 9.38 19.48
CA ASP A 266 -9.55 8.45 19.02
C ASP A 266 -10.46 9.11 17.97
N SER A 267 -10.86 10.36 18.21
CA SER A 267 -11.70 11.13 17.30
C SER A 267 -11.03 11.35 15.94
N LEU A 268 -9.75 11.72 15.93
CA LEU A 268 -8.99 11.94 14.70
C LEU A 268 -8.76 10.64 13.92
N PHE A 269 -8.52 9.50 14.59
CA PHE A 269 -8.38 8.19 13.94
C PHE A 269 -9.65 7.76 13.20
N GLN A 270 -10.83 8.07 13.74
CA GLN A 270 -12.09 7.82 13.04
C GLN A 270 -12.22 8.64 11.75
N LEU A 271 -11.66 9.87 11.73
CA LEU A 271 -11.66 10.72 10.54
C LEU A 271 -10.73 10.19 9.42
N LEU A 272 -9.73 9.36 9.74
CA LEU A 272 -8.88 8.72 8.73
C LEU A 272 -9.63 7.67 7.89
N LYS A 273 -10.45 6.83 8.54
CA LYS A 273 -11.05 5.62 7.93
C LYS A 273 -12.25 5.93 7.04
N LYS A 274 -12.99 7.01 7.33
CA LYS A 274 -14.39 7.15 6.86
C LYS A 274 -14.74 8.54 6.33
N SER A 275 -13.78 9.45 6.13
CA SER A 275 -14.11 10.71 5.46
C SER A 275 -14.32 10.47 3.96
N ASN A 276 -15.50 10.83 3.44
CA ASN A 276 -15.74 10.99 2.00
C ASN A 276 -15.02 12.22 1.43
N SER A 277 -14.05 12.76 2.17
CA SER A 277 -13.38 14.03 1.90
C SER A 277 -11.91 13.90 2.23
N ASP A 278 -11.09 13.99 1.18
CA ASP A 278 -9.63 13.94 1.25
C ASP A 278 -9.06 15.01 2.18
N SER A 279 -9.66 16.20 2.20
CA SER A 279 -9.22 17.29 3.08
C SER A 279 -9.43 16.97 4.55
N ILE A 280 -10.51 16.26 4.92
CA ILE A 280 -10.74 15.85 6.31
C ILE A 280 -9.71 14.78 6.73
N ALA A 281 -9.46 13.79 5.88
CA ALA A 281 -8.51 12.71 6.18
C ALA A 281 -7.09 13.26 6.36
N ILE A 282 -6.61 14.08 5.41
CA ILE A 282 -5.26 14.63 5.49
C ILE A 282 -5.07 15.58 6.67
N ASN A 283 -6.08 16.40 6.99
CA ASN A 283 -6.02 17.30 8.15
C ASN A 283 -6.04 16.51 9.47
N ALA A 284 -6.80 15.41 9.54
CA ALA A 284 -6.78 14.54 10.70
C ALA A 284 -5.42 13.84 10.85
N PHE A 285 -4.84 13.37 9.74
CA PHE A 285 -3.52 12.76 9.71
C PHE A 285 -2.43 13.73 10.20
N ILE A 286 -2.43 14.97 9.69
CA ILE A 286 -1.51 16.02 10.13
C ILE A 286 -1.67 16.30 11.63
N GLN A 287 -2.89 16.49 12.12
CA GLN A 287 -3.14 16.71 13.56
C GLN A 287 -2.67 15.55 14.44
N LEU A 288 -2.82 14.31 13.95
CA LEU A 288 -2.33 13.13 14.68
C LEU A 288 -0.81 13.12 14.81
N THR A 289 -0.06 13.64 13.84
CA THR A 289 1.40 13.78 13.99
C THR A 289 1.79 14.68 15.16
N GLU A 290 0.91 15.61 15.55
CA GLU A 290 1.19 16.58 16.61
C GLU A 290 0.71 16.15 18.01
N CYS A 291 -0.05 15.06 18.08
CA CYS A 291 -0.62 14.53 19.32
C CYS A 291 0.43 13.83 20.21
N ASP A 292 0.03 13.46 21.42
CA ASP A 292 0.88 12.69 22.34
C ASP A 292 1.25 11.32 21.75
N LYS A 293 2.55 10.98 21.77
CA LYS A 293 3.04 9.76 21.11
C LYS A 293 2.58 8.47 21.75
N VAL A 294 2.39 8.46 23.07
CA VAL A 294 1.98 7.24 23.79
C VAL A 294 0.54 6.94 23.41
N GLU A 295 -0.29 7.97 23.35
CA GLU A 295 -1.69 7.83 22.95
C GLU A 295 -1.84 7.49 21.46
N VAL A 296 -1.08 8.14 20.56
CA VAL A 296 -1.08 7.79 19.13
C VAL A 296 -0.62 6.35 18.92
N ALA A 297 0.41 5.88 19.63
CA ALA A 297 0.87 4.50 19.54
C ALA A 297 -0.19 3.50 20.04
N ARG A 298 -0.86 3.80 21.15
CA ARG A 298 -1.96 2.99 21.71
C ARG A 298 -3.11 2.85 20.71
N VAL A 299 -3.62 3.98 20.19
CA VAL A 299 -4.75 3.97 19.23
C VAL A 299 -4.33 3.36 17.89
N SER A 300 -3.11 3.62 17.42
CA SER A 300 -2.59 2.98 16.20
C SER A 300 -2.63 1.45 16.29
N ALA A 301 -2.25 0.88 17.44
CA ALA A 301 -2.26 -0.57 17.64
C ALA A 301 -3.67 -1.18 17.60
N GLU A 302 -4.71 -0.42 17.96
CA GLU A 302 -6.11 -0.84 17.78
C GLU A 302 -6.51 -0.87 16.30
N TYR A 303 -5.98 0.06 15.50
CA TYR A 303 -6.32 0.22 14.09
C TYR A 303 -5.45 -0.64 13.14
N GLU A 304 -4.23 -1.05 13.53
CA GLU A 304 -3.35 -1.90 12.71
C GLU A 304 -3.94 -3.24 12.32
N LYS A 305 -4.92 -3.73 13.11
CA LYS A 305 -5.62 -5.00 12.86
C LYS A 305 -6.74 -4.86 11.85
N LEU A 306 -7.08 -3.63 11.46
CA LEU A 306 -8.14 -3.35 10.51
C LEU A 306 -7.51 -3.22 9.13
N PHE A 307 -8.11 -3.87 8.13
CA PHE A 307 -7.92 -3.44 6.75
C PHE A 307 -8.54 -2.05 6.61
N LEU A 308 -7.74 -1.01 6.89
CA LEU A 308 -8.12 0.35 6.58
C LEU A 308 -8.11 0.45 5.06
N TRP A 309 -9.30 0.55 4.47
CA TRP A 309 -9.41 1.01 3.09
C TRP A 309 -8.83 2.41 3.05
N ASN A 310 -7.67 2.55 2.40
CA ASN A 310 -6.90 3.78 2.43
C ASN A 310 -7.65 4.88 1.67
N ASN A 311 -7.94 5.99 2.35
CA ASN A 311 -8.18 7.23 1.64
C ASN A 311 -6.88 7.57 0.87
N TYR A 312 -6.94 7.65 -0.47
CA TYR A 312 -5.76 7.86 -1.31
C TYR A 312 -5.08 9.23 -1.13
N SER A 313 -5.65 10.13 -0.31
CA SER A 313 -5.01 11.40 0.05
C SER A 313 -3.99 11.30 1.20
N ILE A 314 -4.03 10.25 2.02
CA ILE A 314 -3.06 10.00 3.10
C ILE A 314 -2.05 8.92 2.70
N PRO A 315 -0.84 8.85 3.30
CA PRO A 315 0.20 7.90 2.89
C PRO A 315 -0.29 6.45 2.79
N THR A 316 0.27 5.68 1.85
CA THR A 316 -0.17 4.30 1.54
C THR A 316 -0.12 3.36 2.76
N PHE A 317 0.82 3.59 3.68
CA PHE A 317 0.89 2.89 4.97
C PHE A 317 0.67 3.88 6.13
N PRO A 318 -0.57 4.37 6.32
CA PRO A 318 -0.81 5.56 7.13
C PRO A 318 -0.36 5.37 8.58
N LEU A 319 -0.59 4.20 9.18
CA LEU A 319 -0.19 3.92 10.56
C LEU A 319 1.32 3.83 10.75
N ARG A 320 2.06 3.30 9.76
CA ARG A 320 3.53 3.26 9.81
C ARG A 320 4.09 4.68 9.72
N PHE A 321 3.61 5.46 8.74
CA PHE A 321 4.00 6.85 8.56
C PHE A 321 3.68 7.70 9.79
N LEU A 322 2.47 7.55 10.33
CA LEU A 322 2.01 8.32 11.48
C LEU A 322 2.91 8.09 12.71
N LYS A 323 3.25 6.83 13.01
CA LYS A 323 4.14 6.50 14.13
C LYS A 323 5.50 7.20 13.99
N GLN A 324 6.11 7.17 12.80
CA GLN A 324 7.42 7.80 12.57
C GLN A 324 7.33 9.33 12.57
N LEU A 325 6.32 9.90 11.90
CA LEU A 325 6.13 11.36 11.83
C LEU A 325 5.77 11.96 13.18
N ASN A 326 5.02 11.25 14.01
CA ASN A 326 4.70 11.70 15.36
C ASN A 326 5.95 11.77 16.26
N ILE A 327 6.84 10.78 16.19
CA ILE A 327 8.14 10.83 16.88
C ILE A 327 9.01 11.97 16.32
N LEU A 328 9.02 12.17 15.00
CA LEU A 328 9.75 13.28 14.36
C LEU A 328 9.25 14.64 14.86
N VAL A 329 7.94 14.87 14.87
CA VAL A 329 7.33 16.12 15.33
C VAL A 329 7.61 16.37 16.80
N GLU A 330 7.53 15.35 17.66
CA GLU A 330 7.91 15.47 19.07
C GLU A 330 9.38 15.88 19.23
N TYR A 331 10.29 15.21 18.49
CA TYR A 331 11.71 15.53 18.52
C TYR A 331 11.97 16.97 18.03
N CYS A 332 11.30 17.39 16.96
CA CYS A 332 11.37 18.75 16.44
C CYS A 332 10.92 19.80 17.47
N LYS A 333 9.78 19.57 18.14
CA LYS A 333 9.25 20.46 19.19
C LYS A 333 10.21 20.59 20.38
N ARG A 334 10.84 19.48 20.81
CA ARG A 334 11.80 19.48 21.93
C ARG A 334 13.12 20.17 21.61
N ASN A 335 13.55 20.14 20.35
CA ASN A 335 14.86 20.62 19.91
C ASN A 335 14.80 21.93 19.11
N ASP A 336 13.66 22.63 19.14
CA ASP A 336 13.45 23.88 18.41
C ASP A 336 13.85 23.78 16.91
N VAL A 337 13.35 22.73 16.26
CA VAL A 337 13.48 22.54 14.81
C VAL A 337 12.11 22.70 14.17
N SER A 338 12.02 23.53 13.15
CA SER A 338 10.76 23.71 12.41
C SER A 338 10.51 22.53 11.46
N TYR A 339 9.31 21.96 11.54
CA TYR A 339 8.80 20.97 10.58
C TYR A 339 7.66 21.53 9.70
N ILE A 340 7.14 22.73 10.04
CA ILE A 340 6.02 23.36 9.31
C ILE A 340 6.52 24.05 8.03
N GLY A 341 7.72 24.64 8.07
CA GLY A 341 8.32 25.37 6.96
C GLY A 341 7.71 26.75 6.70
N SER A 342 8.37 27.53 5.84
CA SER A 342 7.87 28.82 5.38
C SER A 342 6.71 28.67 4.39
N GLU A 343 5.90 29.72 4.23
CA GLU A 343 4.83 29.76 3.21
C GLU A 343 5.38 29.59 1.79
N ARG A 344 6.60 30.10 1.52
CA ARG A 344 7.29 29.90 0.25
C ARG A 344 7.57 28.41 0.01
N LEU A 345 8.11 27.70 1.01
CA LEU A 345 8.38 26.26 0.88
C LEU A 345 7.09 25.47 0.63
N LYS A 346 6.01 25.77 1.36
CA LYS A 346 4.71 25.11 1.15
C LYS A 346 4.17 25.35 -0.27
N SER A 347 4.30 26.57 -0.80
CA SER A 347 3.92 26.89 -2.18
C SER A 347 4.70 26.04 -3.19
N TYR A 348 6.02 25.92 -3.00
CA TYR A 348 6.86 25.09 -3.86
C TYR A 348 6.50 23.60 -3.81
N ILE A 349 6.19 23.07 -2.62
CA ILE A 349 5.75 21.68 -2.47
C ILE A 349 4.40 21.44 -3.16
N PHE A 350 3.47 22.39 -3.03
CA PHE A 350 2.18 22.33 -3.72
C PHE A 350 2.37 22.33 -5.24
N GLU A 351 3.24 23.19 -5.77
CA GLU A 351 3.55 23.25 -7.20
C GLU A 351 4.24 21.97 -7.70
N LEU A 352 5.23 21.44 -6.97
CA LEU A 352 5.87 20.16 -7.31
C LEU A 352 4.90 18.97 -7.30
N SER A 353 3.83 19.05 -6.51
CA SER A 353 2.78 18.03 -6.42
C SER A 353 1.84 18.01 -7.63
N SER A 354 1.88 19.07 -8.44
CA SER A 354 1.09 19.22 -9.66
C SER A 354 1.80 18.63 -10.88
N GLU A 355 1.08 18.53 -11.99
CA GLU A 355 1.65 18.14 -13.28
C GLU A 355 2.41 19.34 -13.89
N LEU A 356 3.66 19.11 -14.26
CA LEU A 356 4.58 20.12 -14.80
C LEU A 356 5.32 19.51 -15.98
N THR A 357 5.69 20.34 -16.96
CA THR A 357 6.62 19.91 -18.00
C THR A 357 7.99 19.58 -17.38
N PHE A 358 8.80 18.76 -18.05
CA PHE A 358 10.13 18.39 -17.58
C PHE A 358 10.96 19.64 -17.24
N LYS A 359 10.93 20.61 -18.16
CA LYS A 359 11.70 21.86 -18.03
C LYS A 359 11.24 22.67 -16.81
N ASP A 360 9.94 22.90 -16.67
CA ASP A 360 9.41 23.72 -15.57
C ASP A 360 9.65 23.04 -14.22
N ARG A 361 9.43 21.72 -14.15
CA ARG A 361 9.78 20.93 -12.96
C ARG A 361 11.26 21.06 -12.64
N ARG A 362 12.13 20.96 -13.64
CA ARG A 362 13.56 21.03 -13.41
C ARG A 362 14.00 22.40 -12.88
N VAL A 363 13.50 23.48 -13.48
CA VAL A 363 13.76 24.84 -13.00
C VAL A 363 13.32 24.98 -11.55
N LEU A 364 12.10 24.53 -11.23
CA LEU A 364 11.57 24.59 -9.86
C LEU A 364 12.39 23.76 -8.86
N GLU A 365 12.79 22.55 -9.22
CA GLU A 365 13.66 21.73 -8.36
C GLU A 365 15.02 22.40 -8.11
N ASP A 366 15.64 22.98 -9.14
CA ASP A 366 16.91 23.69 -9.01
C ASP A 366 16.77 24.96 -8.15
N GLU A 367 15.67 25.71 -8.29
CA GLU A 367 15.33 26.84 -7.40
C GLU A 367 15.18 26.41 -5.94
N ILE A 368 14.51 25.28 -5.69
CA ILE A 368 14.33 24.74 -4.34
C ILE A 368 15.67 24.31 -3.77
N ILE A 369 16.50 23.59 -4.54
CA ILE A 369 17.84 23.17 -4.09
C ILE A 369 18.70 24.37 -3.66
N ASP A 370 18.63 25.48 -4.39
CA ASP A 370 19.43 26.67 -4.13
C ASP A 370 18.87 27.53 -2.97
N PHE A 371 17.54 27.51 -2.76
CA PHE A 371 16.88 28.26 -1.68
C PHE A 371 16.86 27.52 -0.33
N LEU A 372 16.73 26.20 -0.36
CA LEU A 372 16.53 25.39 0.85
C LEU A 372 17.72 25.53 1.80
N THR A 373 17.44 25.47 3.11
CA THR A 373 18.45 25.59 4.16
C THR A 373 18.40 24.40 5.11
N LEU A 374 19.43 24.24 5.95
CA LEU A 374 19.44 23.20 6.99
C LEU A 374 18.32 23.39 8.04
N GLU A 375 17.76 24.60 8.18
CA GLU A 375 16.58 24.83 9.04
C GLU A 375 15.27 24.41 8.35
N GLU A 376 15.19 24.46 7.02
CA GLU A 376 13.96 24.16 6.27
C GLU A 376 13.90 22.73 5.72
N ILE A 377 15.03 22.03 5.60
CA ILE A 377 15.10 20.68 5.01
C ILE A 377 14.17 19.67 5.70
N THR A 378 14.06 19.73 7.02
CA THR A 378 13.17 18.85 7.80
C THR A 378 11.71 19.12 7.50
N SER A 379 11.35 20.38 7.24
CA SER A 379 9.98 20.75 6.82
C SER A 379 9.66 20.21 5.42
N PHE A 380 10.62 20.28 4.49
CA PHE A 380 10.46 19.72 3.15
C PHE A 380 10.24 18.21 3.18
N GLU A 381 11.03 17.48 3.97
CA GLU A 381 10.89 16.03 4.14
C GLU A 381 9.56 15.67 4.81
N TYR A 382 9.17 16.38 5.87
CA TYR A 382 7.89 16.16 6.56
C TYR A 382 6.71 16.24 5.59
N TRP A 383 6.62 17.32 4.80
CA TRP A 383 5.52 17.48 3.86
C TRP A 383 5.59 16.53 2.66
N ALA A 384 6.78 16.16 2.20
CA ALA A 384 6.94 15.13 1.18
C ALA A 384 6.46 13.74 1.65
N LEU A 385 6.61 13.44 2.95
CA LEU A 385 6.06 12.23 3.58
C LEU A 385 4.54 12.30 3.76
N ILE A 386 4.00 13.44 4.19
CA ILE A 386 2.56 13.67 4.31
C ILE A 386 1.88 13.45 2.95
N TYR A 387 2.45 14.01 1.88
CA TYR A 387 1.95 13.92 0.52
C TYR A 387 2.59 12.79 -0.31
N GLN A 388 3.00 11.70 0.34
CA GLN A 388 3.72 10.59 -0.31
C GLN A 388 3.02 10.05 -1.58
N ASN A 389 1.68 10.04 -1.61
CA ASN A 389 0.93 9.57 -2.78
C ASN A 389 1.00 10.52 -3.99
N LYS A 390 1.58 11.72 -3.84
CA LYS A 390 1.86 12.63 -4.96
C LYS A 390 3.15 12.17 -5.65
N TRP A 391 2.99 11.29 -6.63
CA TRP A 391 4.10 10.63 -7.36
C TRP A 391 5.14 11.60 -7.91
N TYR A 392 4.69 12.74 -8.44
CA TYR A 392 5.55 13.80 -8.95
C TYR A 392 6.42 14.41 -7.85
N LEU A 393 5.82 14.72 -6.69
CA LEU A 393 6.52 15.29 -5.54
C LEU A 393 7.59 14.33 -5.02
N THR A 394 7.28 13.05 -4.85
CA THR A 394 8.24 12.10 -4.24
C THR A 394 9.51 11.92 -5.10
N HIS A 395 9.39 11.92 -6.43
CA HIS A 395 10.56 11.89 -7.32
C HIS A 395 11.37 13.17 -7.23
N SER A 396 10.72 14.33 -7.33
CA SER A 396 11.40 15.62 -7.17
C SER A 396 12.09 15.73 -5.81
N ALA A 397 11.43 15.28 -4.74
CA ALA A 397 12.01 15.24 -3.40
C ALA A 397 13.27 14.37 -3.34
N GLY A 398 13.25 13.17 -3.91
CA GLY A 398 14.44 12.30 -3.91
C GLY A 398 15.66 12.98 -4.53
N ARG A 399 15.49 13.66 -5.68
CA ARG A 399 16.55 14.44 -6.32
C ARG A 399 17.00 15.63 -5.47
N ILE A 400 16.06 16.44 -5.00
CA ILE A 400 16.33 17.65 -4.21
C ILE A 400 17.14 17.29 -2.97
N LEU A 401 16.71 16.27 -2.22
CA LEU A 401 17.38 15.81 -1.00
C LEU A 401 18.80 15.33 -1.27
N ASP A 402 19.01 14.55 -2.34
CA ASP A 402 20.32 14.00 -2.67
C ASP A 402 21.34 15.12 -2.97
N ILE A 403 20.96 16.08 -3.79
CA ILE A 403 21.81 17.22 -4.14
C ILE A 403 22.00 18.15 -2.93
N PHE A 404 20.92 18.49 -2.23
CA PHE A 404 20.95 19.39 -1.08
C PHE A 404 21.90 18.87 0.01
N TYR A 405 21.75 17.62 0.43
CA TYR A 405 22.61 17.04 1.47
C TYR A 405 24.05 16.92 1.00
N SER A 406 24.28 16.62 -0.28
CA SER A 406 25.64 16.54 -0.82
C SER A 406 26.36 17.89 -0.78
N ARG A 407 25.68 18.97 -1.18
CA ARG A 407 26.24 20.33 -1.17
C ARG A 407 26.47 20.87 0.23
N ASN A 408 25.62 20.51 1.18
CA ASN A 408 25.64 21.01 2.56
C ASN A 408 26.29 20.04 3.56
N TRP A 409 26.94 18.97 3.08
CA TRP A 409 27.38 17.87 3.95
C TRP A 409 28.35 18.30 5.04
N GLU A 410 29.37 19.08 4.69
CA GLU A 410 30.36 19.57 5.67
C GLU A 410 29.72 20.50 6.70
N LEU A 411 28.81 21.38 6.27
CA LEU A 411 28.05 22.26 7.17
C LEU A 411 27.16 21.46 8.13
N LEU A 412 26.50 20.41 7.62
CA LEU A 412 25.70 19.50 8.41
C LEU A 412 26.55 18.75 9.44
N LEU A 413 27.68 18.17 9.03
CA LEU A 413 28.57 17.42 9.93
C LEU A 413 29.15 18.29 11.04
N ASN A 414 29.44 19.55 10.75
CA ASN A 414 30.04 20.49 11.72
C ASN A 414 29.01 21.16 12.64
N ASN A 415 27.72 20.87 12.46
CA ASN A 415 26.66 21.40 13.30
C ASN A 415 25.95 20.26 14.05
N GLU A 416 26.15 20.20 15.36
CA GLU A 416 25.61 19.13 16.20
C GLU A 416 24.08 19.02 16.11
N LYS A 417 23.35 20.14 16.07
CA LYS A 417 21.87 20.17 15.96
C LYS A 417 21.42 19.47 14.67
N TYR A 418 22.02 19.82 13.54
CA TYR A 418 21.64 19.24 12.25
C TYR A 418 22.12 17.81 12.06
N LEU A 419 23.31 17.46 12.57
CA LEU A 419 23.80 16.10 12.54
C LEU A 419 22.90 15.16 13.34
N LYS A 420 22.49 15.56 14.56
CA LYS A 420 21.51 14.81 15.37
C LYS A 420 20.19 14.64 14.63
N MET A 421 19.65 15.72 14.07
CA MET A 421 18.41 15.67 13.31
C MET A 421 18.53 14.74 12.08
N TYR A 422 19.66 14.77 11.36
CA TYR A 422 19.91 13.85 10.25
C TYR A 422 19.91 12.38 10.67
N LEU A 423 20.57 12.07 11.80
CA LEU A 423 20.60 10.72 12.36
C LEU A 423 19.20 10.28 12.80
N ILE A 424 18.47 11.08 13.57
CA ILE A 424 17.08 10.76 13.96
C ILE A 424 16.22 10.47 12.73
N LYS A 425 16.25 11.36 11.73
CA LYS A 425 15.49 11.16 10.48
C LYS A 425 15.87 9.87 9.77
N SER A 426 17.16 9.56 9.67
CA SER A 426 17.61 8.32 9.01
C SER A 426 17.06 7.06 9.66
N HIS A 427 16.89 7.04 10.99
CA HIS A 427 16.26 5.91 11.67
C HIS A 427 14.74 5.87 11.47
N LEU A 428 14.07 7.01 11.61
CA LEU A 428 12.61 7.10 11.48
C LEU A 428 12.16 6.79 10.06
N PHE A 429 12.91 7.25 9.06
CA PHE A 429 12.58 7.08 7.64
C PHE A 429 12.80 5.64 7.16
N ASP A 430 13.83 4.94 7.67
CA ASP A 430 14.05 3.51 7.41
C ASP A 430 12.90 2.63 7.96
N ASN A 431 12.27 3.07 9.05
CA ASN A 431 11.13 2.39 9.67
C ASN A 431 9.76 2.69 9.04
N LEU A 432 9.71 3.43 7.92
CA LEU A 432 8.47 3.62 7.16
C LEU A 432 7.99 2.32 6.48
N GLY A 433 8.93 1.39 6.21
CA GLY A 433 8.63 0.09 5.61
C GLY A 433 8.16 0.19 4.16
N ILE A 434 8.75 1.13 3.41
CA ILE A 434 8.48 1.41 1.99
C ILE A 434 9.79 1.67 1.25
N THR A 435 9.86 1.40 -0.06
CA THR A 435 11.07 1.66 -0.85
C THR A 435 11.27 3.15 -1.15
N GLY A 436 12.53 3.57 -1.28
CA GLY A 436 12.92 4.92 -1.68
C GLY A 436 14.22 5.40 -1.04
N VAL A 437 14.59 6.66 -1.31
CA VAL A 437 15.76 7.35 -0.73
C VAL A 437 15.67 7.46 0.80
N CYS A 438 14.47 7.46 1.38
CA CYS A 438 14.21 7.45 2.82
C CYS A 438 15.05 6.41 3.60
N ASN A 439 15.33 5.24 3.00
CA ASN A 439 16.09 4.15 3.64
C ASN A 439 17.62 4.28 3.45
N LYS A 440 18.09 5.34 2.79
CA LYS A 440 19.46 5.41 2.24
C LYS A 440 20.32 6.50 2.86
N TYR A 441 19.83 7.16 3.91
CA TYR A 441 20.51 8.32 4.51
C TYR A 441 21.93 7.97 4.98
N LEU A 442 22.13 6.77 5.53
CA LEU A 442 23.45 6.35 6.02
C LEU A 442 24.53 6.24 4.92
N ILE A 443 24.15 6.12 3.64
CA ILE A 443 25.10 6.02 2.53
C ILE A 443 25.98 7.28 2.41
N LYS A 444 25.49 8.45 2.84
CA LYS A 444 26.27 9.69 2.82
C LYS A 444 27.53 9.65 3.70
N PHE A 445 27.56 8.76 4.69
CA PHE A 445 28.71 8.59 5.57
C PHE A 445 29.89 7.84 4.91
N TYR A 446 29.67 7.09 3.83
CA TYR A 446 30.77 6.46 3.11
C TYR A 446 31.80 7.49 2.64
N ASN A 447 33.07 7.08 2.62
CA ASN A 447 34.23 7.90 2.21
C ASN A 447 34.46 9.18 3.04
N ASN A 448 33.74 9.40 4.14
CA ASN A 448 33.82 10.61 4.99
C ASN A 448 34.40 10.34 6.40
N GLY A 449 35.14 9.23 6.55
CA GLY A 449 35.40 8.59 7.84
C GLY A 449 35.91 9.47 8.96
N TYR A 450 36.95 10.28 8.77
CA TYR A 450 37.53 11.02 9.90
C TYR A 450 36.64 12.16 10.39
N LEU A 451 36.20 13.05 9.49
CA LEU A 451 35.39 14.21 9.87
C LEU A 451 34.05 13.76 10.46
N ALA A 452 33.36 12.84 9.79
CA ALA A 452 32.07 12.34 10.24
C ALA A 452 32.17 11.60 11.58
N SER A 453 33.09 10.62 11.71
CA SER A 453 33.24 9.87 12.96
C SER A 453 33.59 10.78 14.13
N SER A 454 34.50 11.73 13.94
CA SER A 454 34.90 12.65 15.01
C SER A 454 33.76 13.55 15.50
N ASN A 455 32.83 13.93 14.63
CA ASN A 455 31.68 14.75 15.01
C ASN A 455 30.52 13.91 15.57
N ILE A 456 30.34 12.66 15.10
CA ILE A 456 29.39 11.71 15.67
C ILE A 456 29.77 11.35 17.12
N GLU A 457 31.05 11.11 17.37
CA GLU A 457 31.56 10.73 18.70
C GLU A 457 31.38 11.83 19.75
N LYS A 458 31.31 13.10 19.34
CA LYS A 458 31.06 14.24 20.24
C LYS A 458 29.62 14.33 20.74
N ILE A 459 28.68 13.61 20.12
CA ILE A 459 27.28 13.62 20.52
C ILE A 459 27.11 12.82 21.82
N THR A 460 26.77 13.47 22.94
CA THR A 460 26.66 12.84 24.28
C THR A 460 25.24 12.62 24.78
N GLU A 461 24.24 12.69 23.91
CA GLU A 461 22.82 12.67 24.30
C GLU A 461 22.29 11.25 24.60
N GLU A 462 21.49 11.13 25.66
CA GLU A 462 20.84 9.88 26.08
C GLU A 462 19.49 9.67 25.36
N ASP A 463 19.51 9.65 24.03
CA ASP A 463 18.36 9.22 23.21
C ASP A 463 18.66 7.85 22.60
N SER A 464 17.78 6.88 22.85
CA SER A 464 17.97 5.49 22.39
C SER A 464 18.01 5.37 20.86
N ILE A 465 17.19 6.14 20.14
CA ILE A 465 17.17 6.12 18.67
C ILE A 465 18.48 6.71 18.14
N LEU A 466 18.90 7.84 18.71
CA LEU A 466 20.13 8.51 18.33
C LEU A 466 21.35 7.62 18.56
N ASN A 467 21.43 6.93 19.70
CA ASN A 467 22.56 6.05 20.01
C ASN A 467 22.69 4.87 19.05
N ILE A 468 21.58 4.19 18.74
CA ILE A 468 21.55 3.13 17.71
C ILE A 468 22.05 3.69 16.37
N GLN A 469 21.56 4.87 15.99
CA GLN A 469 21.89 5.42 14.68
C GLN A 469 23.31 6.00 14.58
N LYS A 470 23.90 6.44 15.69
CA LYS A 470 25.33 6.80 15.76
C LYS A 470 26.20 5.58 15.47
N GLU A 471 25.92 4.44 16.10
CA GLU A 471 26.66 3.19 15.86
C GLU A 471 26.55 2.76 14.40
N ASN A 472 25.35 2.82 13.83
CA ASN A 472 25.12 2.54 12.42
C ASN A 472 25.92 3.50 11.52
N ALA A 473 25.86 4.81 11.76
CA ALA A 473 26.59 5.80 10.96
C ALA A 473 28.12 5.65 11.07
N LEU A 474 28.67 5.31 12.24
CA LEU A 474 30.09 5.02 12.42
C LEU A 474 30.52 3.79 11.61
N SER A 475 29.67 2.76 11.55
CA SER A 475 29.95 1.55 10.76
C SER A 475 30.03 1.82 9.25
N PHE A 476 29.33 2.84 8.74
CA PHE A 476 29.41 3.30 7.35
C PHE A 476 30.61 4.23 7.14
N SER A 477 30.88 5.12 8.09
CA SER A 477 31.98 6.10 8.03
C SER A 477 33.36 5.43 7.87
N ASN A 478 33.53 4.25 8.47
CA ASN A 478 34.79 3.49 8.41
C ASN A 478 34.97 2.66 7.12
N LYS A 479 34.02 2.72 6.18
CA LYS A 479 34.05 1.97 4.92
C LYS A 479 34.35 2.89 3.73
N GLN A 480 35.10 2.36 2.77
CA GLN A 480 35.17 2.96 1.45
C GLN A 480 34.00 2.49 0.59
N TYR A 481 33.43 3.41 -0.18
CA TYR A 481 32.43 3.08 -1.17
C TYR A 481 33.09 2.56 -2.44
N THR A 482 32.72 1.35 -2.85
CA THR A 482 33.10 0.79 -4.15
C THR A 482 31.85 0.33 -4.87
N TRP A 483 31.41 1.07 -5.89
CA TRP A 483 30.30 0.63 -6.75
C TRP A 483 30.64 -0.76 -7.32
N PRO A 484 29.78 -1.78 -7.09
CA PRO A 484 29.95 -3.07 -7.72
C PRO A 484 29.61 -2.89 -9.19
N ILE A 485 30.62 -2.75 -10.05
CA ILE A 485 30.38 -2.77 -11.49
C ILE A 485 30.00 -4.22 -11.84
N ASP A 486 28.82 -4.44 -12.40
CA ASP A 486 28.52 -5.73 -13.01
C ASP A 486 29.54 -5.97 -14.13
N ASN A 487 30.28 -7.07 -14.04
CA ASN A 487 31.23 -7.46 -15.08
C ASN A 487 30.50 -7.73 -16.41
N LYS A 488 29.18 -7.97 -16.38
CA LYS A 488 28.34 -8.17 -17.55
C LYS A 488 27.66 -6.86 -17.98
N LYS A 489 28.36 -6.12 -18.85
CA LYS A 489 27.80 -4.93 -19.54
C LYS A 489 26.70 -5.26 -20.56
N ILE A 490 26.56 -6.54 -20.87
CA ILE A 490 25.56 -7.12 -21.76
C ILE A 490 24.75 -8.13 -20.95
N SER A 491 23.43 -8.06 -21.07
CA SER A 491 22.49 -8.97 -20.40
C SER A 491 21.38 -9.38 -21.36
N ASP A 492 20.53 -10.32 -20.93
CA ASP A 492 19.39 -10.76 -21.74
C ASP A 492 18.37 -9.62 -21.99
N ALA A 493 18.41 -8.55 -21.20
CA ALA A 493 17.57 -7.36 -21.34
C ALA A 493 18.32 -6.14 -21.93
N ASN A 494 19.62 -6.25 -22.21
CA ASN A 494 20.41 -5.17 -22.80
C ASN A 494 21.52 -5.75 -23.70
N TYR A 495 21.26 -5.79 -25.01
CA TYR A 495 22.17 -6.31 -26.03
C TYR A 495 21.96 -5.61 -27.38
N ASP A 496 22.99 -5.62 -28.22
CA ASP A 496 22.89 -5.17 -29.61
C ASP A 496 22.20 -6.26 -30.44
N ALA A 497 20.91 -6.07 -30.72
CA ALA A 497 20.13 -7.00 -31.52
C ALA A 497 20.33 -6.76 -33.03
N GLU A 498 20.35 -7.85 -33.80
CA GLU A 498 20.33 -7.81 -35.26
C GLU A 498 18.93 -8.21 -35.74
N ILE A 499 18.12 -7.22 -36.12
CA ILE A 499 16.83 -7.44 -36.77
C ILE A 499 16.90 -7.01 -38.23
N GLU A 500 16.65 -7.96 -39.12
CA GLU A 500 16.41 -7.68 -40.53
C GLU A 500 14.91 -7.60 -40.82
N ASN A 501 14.52 -6.67 -41.70
CA ASN A 501 13.16 -6.54 -42.22
C ASN A 501 12.08 -6.33 -41.14
N VAL A 502 12.24 -5.26 -40.35
CA VAL A 502 11.30 -4.84 -39.30
C VAL A 502 9.87 -4.78 -39.80
N LYS A 503 9.66 -4.25 -41.02
CA LYS A 503 8.36 -4.22 -41.68
C LYS A 503 7.68 -5.57 -41.77
N HIS A 504 8.36 -6.57 -42.31
CA HIS A 504 7.78 -7.89 -42.46
C HIS A 504 7.43 -8.51 -41.10
N LEU A 505 8.27 -8.32 -40.08
CA LEU A 505 8.05 -8.88 -38.74
C LEU A 505 6.81 -8.28 -38.07
N ILE A 506 6.69 -6.94 -38.08
CA ILE A 506 5.53 -6.26 -37.48
C ILE A 506 4.25 -6.62 -38.23
N LEU A 507 4.26 -6.59 -39.57
CA LEU A 507 3.07 -6.94 -40.37
C LEU A 507 2.65 -8.40 -40.17
N SER A 508 3.61 -9.32 -40.02
CA SER A 508 3.34 -10.73 -39.75
C SER A 508 2.74 -10.93 -38.35
N ALA A 509 3.28 -10.25 -37.34
CA ALA A 509 2.74 -10.28 -35.98
C ALA A 509 1.31 -9.69 -35.94
N ASN A 510 1.04 -8.65 -36.74
CA ASN A 510 -0.28 -8.02 -36.84
C ASN A 510 -1.38 -8.96 -37.40
N GLN A 511 -1.02 -10.08 -38.05
CA GLN A 511 -1.98 -11.09 -38.51
C GLN A 511 -2.44 -12.05 -37.40
N ILE A 512 -1.83 -12.00 -36.20
CA ILE A 512 -2.23 -12.85 -35.07
C ILE A 512 -3.63 -12.43 -34.59
N LYS A 513 -4.54 -13.41 -34.53
CA LYS A 513 -5.94 -13.20 -34.11
C LYS A 513 -6.08 -12.87 -32.62
N ASP A 514 -5.28 -13.54 -31.79
CA ASP A 514 -5.20 -13.34 -30.35
C ASP A 514 -4.50 -12.01 -30.06
N GLU A 515 -5.21 -11.11 -29.39
CA GLU A 515 -4.82 -9.71 -29.25
C GLU A 515 -3.63 -9.52 -28.30
N GLU A 516 -3.68 -10.12 -27.11
CA GLU A 516 -2.59 -10.04 -26.14
C GLU A 516 -1.30 -10.62 -26.74
N LYS A 517 -1.40 -11.75 -27.46
CA LYS A 517 -0.25 -12.35 -28.16
C LYS A 517 0.26 -11.49 -29.30
N ARG A 518 -0.64 -10.84 -30.06
CA ARG A 518 -0.28 -9.91 -31.13
C ARG A 518 0.52 -8.73 -30.56
N GLU A 519 0.00 -8.06 -29.54
CA GLU A 519 0.65 -6.92 -28.91
C GLU A 519 1.99 -7.30 -28.31
N ARG A 520 2.04 -8.36 -27.47
CA ARG A 520 3.30 -8.84 -26.87
C ARG A 520 4.35 -9.16 -27.95
N LYS A 521 3.95 -9.75 -29.07
CA LYS A 521 4.88 -10.06 -30.16
C LYS A 521 5.41 -8.80 -30.84
N ILE A 522 4.56 -7.78 -31.06
CA ILE A 522 4.98 -6.51 -31.66
C ILE A 522 5.90 -5.76 -30.69
N VAL A 523 5.53 -5.65 -29.42
CA VAL A 523 6.37 -5.03 -28.36
C VAL A 523 7.75 -5.69 -28.31
N ASN A 524 7.81 -7.02 -28.38
CA ASN A 524 9.08 -7.75 -28.44
C ASN A 524 9.95 -7.38 -29.64
N ILE A 525 9.35 -7.26 -30.82
CA ILE A 525 10.07 -6.83 -32.03
C ILE A 525 10.57 -5.39 -31.86
N LEU A 526 9.72 -4.48 -31.39
CA LEU A 526 10.08 -3.07 -31.18
C LEU A 526 11.21 -2.92 -30.16
N SER A 527 11.22 -3.75 -29.12
CA SER A 527 12.29 -3.78 -28.12
C SER A 527 13.65 -4.26 -28.65
N GLN A 528 13.74 -4.68 -29.92
CA GLN A 528 14.97 -5.20 -30.52
C GLN A 528 15.43 -4.39 -31.74
N ILE A 529 14.64 -3.41 -32.20
CA ILE A 529 15.08 -2.56 -33.31
C ILE A 529 16.25 -1.68 -32.88
N ASN A 530 17.06 -1.26 -33.86
CA ASN A 530 18.14 -0.28 -33.74
C ASN A 530 17.66 1.15 -34.05
N TYR A 531 18.48 2.15 -33.71
CA TYR A 531 18.11 3.57 -33.84
C TYR A 531 17.64 3.91 -35.25
N ASP A 532 18.38 3.49 -36.28
CA ASP A 532 18.12 3.75 -37.70
C ASP A 532 16.80 3.13 -38.21
N GLN A 533 16.26 2.15 -37.48
CA GLN A 533 15.02 1.45 -37.82
C GLN A 533 13.77 2.08 -37.21
N ILE A 534 13.91 3.06 -36.30
CA ILE A 534 12.79 3.69 -35.60
C ILE A 534 11.80 4.31 -36.59
N GLY A 535 12.30 5.05 -37.59
CA GLY A 535 11.45 5.70 -38.59
C GLY A 535 10.59 4.70 -39.38
N GLU A 536 11.17 3.58 -39.79
CA GLU A 536 10.44 2.50 -40.48
C GLU A 536 9.39 1.88 -39.54
N ALA A 537 9.78 1.51 -38.31
CA ALA A 537 8.90 0.90 -37.32
C ALA A 537 7.66 1.77 -37.06
N LEU A 538 7.88 3.07 -36.79
CA LEU A 538 6.79 4.00 -36.53
C LEU A 538 5.85 4.11 -37.74
N ASN A 539 6.35 4.15 -38.98
CA ASN A 539 5.49 4.21 -40.18
C ASN A 539 4.53 3.01 -40.28
N ILE A 540 4.98 1.83 -39.86
CA ILE A 540 4.16 0.61 -39.92
C ILE A 540 3.15 0.58 -38.77
N LEU A 541 3.51 1.10 -37.59
CA LEU A 541 2.62 1.10 -36.42
C LEU A 541 1.35 1.92 -36.66
N ASP A 542 1.38 2.92 -37.54
CA ASP A 542 0.16 3.65 -37.95
C ASP A 542 -0.83 2.74 -38.74
N GLU A 543 -0.37 1.63 -39.30
CA GLU A 543 -1.19 0.61 -39.98
C GLU A 543 -1.67 -0.51 -39.03
N VAL A 544 -1.18 -0.55 -37.78
CA VAL A 544 -1.55 -1.55 -36.77
C VAL A 544 -2.84 -1.12 -36.08
N LYS A 545 -3.84 -2.01 -36.04
CA LYS A 545 -5.10 -1.74 -35.34
C LYS A 545 -4.89 -1.82 -33.83
N LEU A 546 -4.86 -0.67 -33.18
CA LEU A 546 -4.94 -0.55 -31.73
C LEU A 546 -6.39 -0.79 -31.29
N VAL A 547 -6.58 -1.59 -30.25
CA VAL A 547 -7.91 -1.87 -29.68
C VAL A 547 -8.08 -1.16 -28.34
N ASP A 548 -6.98 -0.81 -27.66
CA ASP A 548 -7.01 -0.19 -26.34
C ASP A 548 -6.23 1.14 -26.31
N GLU A 549 -6.73 2.11 -25.52
CA GLU A 549 -6.10 3.41 -25.30
C GLU A 549 -4.82 3.31 -24.43
N TYR A 550 -4.55 2.13 -23.85
CA TYR A 550 -3.45 1.86 -22.92
C TYR A 550 -2.41 0.87 -23.48
N SER A 551 -2.21 0.86 -24.79
CA SER A 551 -1.23 -0.04 -25.42
C SER A 551 0.22 0.36 -25.12
N ASN A 552 1.07 -0.60 -24.78
CA ASN A 552 2.48 -0.34 -24.44
C ASN A 552 3.39 -0.22 -25.68
N LEU A 553 2.83 -0.12 -26.89
CA LEU A 553 3.58 -0.21 -28.15
C LEU A 553 4.65 0.86 -28.32
N TYR A 554 4.44 2.06 -27.79
CA TYR A 554 5.41 3.16 -27.97
C TYR A 554 6.36 3.34 -26.78
N THR A 555 6.22 2.53 -25.73
CA THR A 555 7.04 2.63 -24.51
C THR A 555 8.52 2.44 -24.77
N PHE A 556 8.91 1.72 -25.83
CA PHE A 556 10.32 1.52 -26.23
C PHE A 556 11.04 2.83 -26.55
N LEU A 557 10.35 3.87 -27.05
CA LEU A 557 10.96 5.16 -27.37
C LEU A 557 11.50 5.85 -26.10
N GLU A 558 10.80 5.72 -24.99
CA GLU A 558 11.26 6.21 -23.69
C GLU A 558 12.22 5.22 -23.03
N SER A 559 11.83 3.94 -22.91
CA SER A 559 12.55 2.93 -22.12
C SER A 559 13.84 2.40 -22.77
N ASP A 560 13.88 2.25 -24.09
CA ASP A 560 15.06 1.72 -24.79
C ASP A 560 16.00 2.84 -25.28
N TYR A 561 15.44 4.02 -25.60
CA TYR A 561 16.18 5.12 -26.24
C TYR A 561 16.30 6.39 -25.38
N GLY A 562 15.53 6.52 -24.31
CA GLY A 562 15.59 7.66 -23.39
C GLY A 562 15.06 8.96 -24.00
N PHE A 563 14.04 8.93 -24.86
CA PHE A 563 13.44 10.13 -25.47
C PHE A 563 12.48 10.88 -24.53
N PHE A 564 13.00 11.38 -23.41
CA PHE A 564 12.24 11.84 -22.24
C PHE A 564 11.45 13.16 -22.39
N ILE A 565 11.68 13.97 -23.44
CA ILE A 565 10.97 15.26 -23.60
C ILE A 565 9.64 15.15 -24.36
N PHE A 566 9.41 14.01 -25.01
CA PHE A 566 8.22 13.76 -25.81
C PHE A 566 7.21 13.01 -24.94
N TYR A 567 6.30 13.76 -24.32
CA TYR A 567 5.30 13.19 -23.42
C TYR A 567 4.20 12.45 -24.18
N SER A 568 3.88 11.23 -23.72
CA SER A 568 2.80 10.38 -24.23
C SER A 568 2.90 10.13 -25.73
N PHE A 569 3.74 9.18 -26.13
CA PHE A 569 3.84 8.74 -27.52
C PHE A 569 2.56 8.06 -28.05
N ASP A 570 1.55 7.83 -27.20
CA ASP A 570 0.22 7.40 -27.62
C ASP A 570 -0.52 8.51 -28.39
N SER A 571 -0.15 9.77 -28.16
CA SER A 571 -0.62 10.92 -28.94
C SER A 571 0.02 10.97 -30.33
N SER A 572 -0.80 11.01 -31.38
CA SER A 572 -0.31 11.18 -32.75
C SER A 572 0.48 12.48 -32.93
N LEU A 573 0.05 13.56 -32.28
CA LEU A 573 0.75 14.85 -32.31
C LEU A 573 2.17 14.75 -31.75
N THR A 574 2.34 14.00 -30.64
CA THR A 574 3.68 13.75 -30.06
C THR A 574 4.54 12.95 -31.03
N ARG A 575 3.98 11.90 -31.65
CA ARG A 575 4.70 11.09 -32.65
C ARG A 575 5.11 11.90 -33.86
N ASP A 576 4.23 12.74 -34.40
CA ASP A 576 4.51 13.57 -35.57
C ASP A 576 5.62 14.59 -35.27
N ASN A 577 5.58 15.21 -34.10
CA ASN A 577 6.62 16.13 -33.64
C ASN A 577 7.97 15.42 -33.45
N PHE A 578 7.96 14.21 -32.89
CA PHE A 578 9.16 13.39 -32.76
C PHE A 578 9.73 13.00 -34.12
N ARG A 579 8.91 12.43 -35.02
CA ARG A 579 9.32 12.02 -36.38
C ARG A 579 9.96 13.17 -37.14
N LYS A 580 9.34 14.36 -37.10
CA LYS A 580 9.89 15.55 -37.74
C LYS A 580 11.31 15.84 -37.24
N LYS A 581 11.57 15.74 -35.94
CA LYS A 581 12.91 15.95 -35.37
C LYS A 581 13.87 14.81 -35.64
N TYR A 582 13.39 13.58 -35.62
CA TYR A 582 14.15 12.39 -35.95
C TYR A 582 14.65 12.41 -37.41
N ASP A 583 13.81 12.87 -38.35
CA ASP A 583 14.16 12.98 -39.77
C ASP A 583 15.06 14.19 -40.05
N GLU A 584 14.87 15.31 -39.34
CA GLU A 584 15.64 16.56 -39.51
C GLU A 584 17.06 16.46 -38.91
N LEU A 585 17.26 15.67 -37.86
CA LEU A 585 18.47 15.70 -37.02
C LEU A 585 19.19 14.35 -37.01
N SER A 586 20.52 14.37 -37.11
CA SER A 586 21.33 13.19 -36.77
C SER A 586 21.08 12.77 -35.31
N GLU A 587 21.31 11.50 -34.96
CA GLU A 587 21.14 10.99 -33.58
C GLU A 587 21.79 11.87 -32.51
N LYS A 588 23.06 12.25 -32.70
CA LYS A 588 23.77 13.17 -31.80
C LYS A 588 23.03 14.50 -31.62
N MET A 589 22.56 15.09 -32.72
CA MET A 589 21.84 16.36 -32.72
C MET A 589 20.45 16.25 -32.11
N LEU A 590 19.78 15.09 -32.25
CA LEU A 590 18.50 14.84 -31.59
C LEU A 590 18.67 14.82 -30.06
N TYR A 591 19.67 14.09 -29.54
CA TYR A 591 19.97 14.11 -28.09
C TYR A 591 20.36 15.51 -27.58
N MET A 592 21.14 16.28 -28.36
CA MET A 592 21.44 17.68 -28.03
C MET A 592 20.17 18.54 -27.99
N PHE A 593 19.28 18.39 -28.99
CA PHE A 593 18.01 19.10 -29.06
C PHE A 593 17.14 18.80 -27.84
N MET A 594 17.08 17.55 -27.39
CA MET A 594 16.30 17.17 -26.21
C MET A 594 16.83 17.84 -24.95
N LEU A 595 18.14 17.78 -24.70
CA LEU A 595 18.76 18.42 -23.53
C LEU A 595 18.58 19.94 -23.55
N ASP A 596 18.79 20.58 -24.71
CA ASP A 596 18.66 22.03 -24.87
C ASP A 596 17.19 22.46 -24.66
N SER A 597 16.24 21.69 -25.19
CA SER A 597 14.78 21.94 -25.06
C SER A 597 14.27 21.70 -23.63
N ALA A 598 14.85 20.73 -22.92
CA ALA A 598 14.63 20.45 -21.51
C ALA A 598 15.26 21.49 -20.57
N GLY A 599 16.11 22.40 -21.08
CA GLY A 599 16.82 23.39 -20.28
C GLY A 599 17.98 22.80 -19.45
N VAL A 600 18.49 21.63 -19.83
CA VAL A 600 19.60 20.98 -19.12
C VAL A 600 20.91 21.69 -19.43
N ILE A 601 21.64 22.12 -18.39
CA ILE A 601 22.91 22.83 -18.55
C ILE A 601 24.07 21.82 -18.53
N TYR A 602 24.59 21.47 -19.70
CA TYR A 602 25.74 20.56 -19.88
C TYR A 602 26.88 21.15 -20.74
N LYS A 603 26.71 22.39 -21.23
CA LYS A 603 27.69 23.14 -22.02
C LYS A 603 28.15 24.37 -21.27
N LYS A 604 29.38 24.80 -21.54
CA LYS A 604 29.94 26.10 -21.15
C LYS A 604 29.35 27.21 -22.03
N LYS A 605 29.59 28.48 -21.66
CA LYS A 605 29.18 29.65 -22.44
C LYS A 605 29.75 29.69 -23.88
N ASN A 606 30.87 29.01 -24.12
CA ASN A 606 31.49 28.90 -25.45
C ASN A 606 30.99 27.67 -26.25
N ASN A 607 29.92 27.00 -25.80
CA ASN A 607 29.34 25.78 -26.36
C ASN A 607 30.16 24.49 -26.24
N ASP A 608 31.35 24.53 -25.61
CA ASP A 608 32.08 23.30 -25.29
C ASP A 608 31.37 22.51 -24.17
N TYR A 609 31.60 21.20 -24.11
CA TYR A 609 31.10 20.38 -23.00
C TYR A 609 31.66 20.85 -21.66
N ASP A 610 30.77 20.99 -20.68
CA ASP A 610 31.10 21.23 -19.28
C ASP A 610 31.14 19.89 -18.56
N TYR A 611 32.32 19.26 -18.51
CA TYR A 611 32.46 17.93 -17.93
C TYR A 611 32.17 17.89 -16.43
N ASP A 612 32.35 18.99 -15.70
CA ASP A 612 31.97 19.08 -14.29
C ASP A 612 30.44 19.08 -14.14
N LYS A 613 29.71 19.81 -14.99
CA LYS A 613 28.24 19.75 -15.02
C LYS A 613 27.72 18.40 -15.47
N ILE A 614 28.33 17.80 -16.48
CA ILE A 614 28.02 16.45 -16.94
C ILE A 614 28.22 15.45 -15.79
N TYR A 615 29.35 15.52 -15.08
CA TYR A 615 29.61 14.66 -13.92
C TYR A 615 28.51 14.80 -12.86
N GLN A 616 28.07 16.02 -12.56
CA GLN A 616 26.96 16.27 -11.63
C GLN A 616 25.64 15.66 -12.12
N ILE A 617 25.34 15.74 -13.43
CA ILE A 617 24.16 15.12 -14.03
C ILE A 617 24.21 13.59 -13.86
N LEU A 618 25.33 12.96 -14.23
CA LEU A 618 25.54 11.52 -14.06
C LEU A 618 25.40 11.11 -12.58
N LYS A 619 25.93 11.92 -11.66
CA LYS A 619 25.91 11.66 -10.22
C LYS A 619 24.53 11.77 -9.60
N PHE A 620 23.71 12.75 -9.97
CA PHE A 620 22.50 13.08 -9.20
C PHE A 620 21.16 12.95 -9.94
N ASN A 621 21.17 12.91 -11.28
CA ASN A 621 19.92 13.00 -12.05
C ASN A 621 19.34 11.64 -12.51
N ILE A 622 19.88 10.53 -11.99
CA ILE A 622 19.11 9.28 -12.01
C ILE A 622 18.30 9.33 -10.73
N VAL A 623 17.02 9.61 -10.87
CA VAL A 623 16.15 10.00 -9.77
C VAL A 623 15.43 8.78 -9.24
N GLU A 624 15.63 8.52 -7.96
CA GLU A 624 14.81 7.62 -7.18
C GLU A 624 13.83 8.44 -6.34
N ALA A 625 12.61 7.95 -6.16
CA ALA A 625 11.64 8.58 -5.28
C ALA A 625 12.15 8.67 -3.82
N PHE A 626 11.74 9.73 -3.11
CA PHE A 626 11.99 9.83 -1.68
C PHE A 626 11.32 8.68 -0.91
N VAL A 627 10.04 8.46 -1.19
CA VAL A 627 9.19 7.39 -0.63
C VAL A 627 8.21 6.86 -1.66
N GLY A 628 8.03 5.53 -1.73
CA GLY A 628 6.90 4.91 -2.44
C GLY A 628 6.91 5.10 -3.96
N GLY A 629 8.06 4.92 -4.60
CA GLY A 629 8.28 5.07 -6.04
C GLY A 629 8.20 3.78 -6.87
N GLY A 630 7.58 2.72 -6.35
CA GLY A 630 7.47 1.42 -7.06
C GLY A 630 8.83 0.73 -7.34
N GLY A 631 9.94 1.26 -6.80
CA GLY A 631 11.29 0.76 -7.04
C GLY A 631 11.91 1.18 -8.38
N GLY A 632 11.22 1.98 -9.20
CA GLY A 632 11.72 2.44 -10.49
C GLY A 632 12.65 3.65 -10.38
N LEU A 633 13.71 3.67 -11.20
CA LEU A 633 14.58 4.84 -11.38
C LEU A 633 14.14 5.64 -12.62
N LYS A 634 14.16 6.98 -12.52
CA LYS A 634 13.98 7.87 -13.68
C LYS A 634 15.33 8.37 -14.15
N ASN A 635 15.72 8.00 -15.36
CA ASN A 635 17.02 8.29 -15.96
C ASN A 635 16.95 9.29 -17.12
N ASN A 636 15.81 9.98 -17.27
CA ASN A 636 15.49 11.09 -18.18
C ASN A 636 16.69 11.69 -18.94
N GLU A 637 17.32 12.75 -18.42
CA GLU A 637 18.39 13.47 -19.11
C GLU A 637 19.74 12.75 -19.07
N VAL A 638 19.91 11.79 -18.16
CA VAL A 638 21.20 11.13 -17.90
C VAL A 638 21.61 10.30 -19.10
N TYR A 639 20.68 9.54 -19.66
CA TYR A 639 20.97 8.72 -20.83
C TYR A 639 21.35 9.58 -22.05
N ALA A 640 20.65 10.70 -22.26
CA ALA A 640 20.99 11.63 -23.33
C ALA A 640 22.42 12.20 -23.18
N VAL A 641 22.83 12.55 -21.96
CA VAL A 641 24.21 12.98 -21.68
C VAL A 641 25.23 11.88 -21.96
N ILE A 642 24.92 10.64 -21.57
CA ILE A 642 25.75 9.47 -21.87
C ILE A 642 25.93 9.28 -23.38
N LYS A 643 24.86 9.41 -24.17
CA LYS A 643 24.94 9.33 -25.64
C LYS A 643 25.86 10.41 -26.23
N LEU A 644 25.83 11.62 -25.69
CA LEU A 644 26.75 12.68 -26.14
C LEU A 644 28.21 12.36 -25.83
N LEU A 645 28.49 11.77 -24.66
CA LEU A 645 29.84 11.29 -24.31
C LEU A 645 30.29 10.18 -25.26
N GLU A 646 29.41 9.23 -25.56
CA GLU A 646 29.63 8.18 -26.55
C GLU A 646 30.04 8.71 -27.91
N PHE A 647 29.29 9.67 -28.44
CA PHE A 647 29.61 10.28 -29.73
C PHE A 647 30.89 11.10 -29.68
N ASN A 648 31.16 11.76 -28.56
CA ASN A 648 32.35 12.61 -28.42
C ASN A 648 33.64 11.79 -28.32
N PHE A 649 33.61 10.67 -27.59
CA PHE A 649 34.78 9.81 -27.37
C PHE A 649 34.81 8.55 -28.25
N GLN A 650 33.80 8.37 -29.11
CA GLN A 650 33.67 7.24 -30.04
C GLN A 650 33.74 5.87 -29.35
N THR A 651 33.14 5.76 -28.16
CA THR A 651 33.12 4.52 -27.37
C THR A 651 31.86 4.45 -26.51
N THR A 652 31.29 3.26 -26.36
CA THR A 652 30.20 2.98 -25.42
C THR A 652 30.69 2.49 -24.07
N LEU A 653 32.01 2.45 -23.85
CA LEU A 653 32.67 1.74 -22.74
C LEU A 653 32.37 0.23 -22.71
N GLY A 654 31.88 -0.33 -23.83
CA GLY A 654 31.54 -1.75 -23.95
C GLY A 654 30.08 -2.08 -23.64
N TYR A 655 29.23 -1.08 -23.37
CA TYR A 655 27.77 -1.26 -23.33
C TYR A 655 27.16 -1.33 -24.73
N PRO A 656 25.96 -1.92 -24.88
CA PRO A 656 25.16 -1.83 -26.10
C PRO A 656 24.85 -0.38 -26.53
N LYS A 657 24.46 -0.21 -27.80
CA LYS A 657 24.24 1.11 -28.41
C LYS A 657 23.00 1.82 -27.88
N LYS A 658 21.99 1.06 -27.43
CA LYS A 658 20.78 1.57 -26.79
C LYS A 658 20.77 1.26 -25.29
N LEU A 659 19.78 1.79 -24.56
CA LEU A 659 19.72 1.65 -23.10
C LEU A 659 19.27 0.25 -22.69
N CYS A 660 18.29 -0.30 -23.42
CA CYS A 660 17.56 -1.50 -23.05
C CYS A 660 16.93 -2.17 -24.26
N ASN A 661 16.56 -3.44 -24.08
CA ASN A 661 15.59 -4.18 -24.87
C ASN A 661 14.40 -4.51 -23.95
N SER A 662 13.56 -3.52 -23.64
CA SER A 662 12.58 -3.62 -22.54
C SER A 662 11.55 -4.73 -22.68
N ASP A 663 11.17 -5.11 -23.90
CA ASP A 663 10.09 -6.07 -24.19
C ASP A 663 8.78 -5.78 -23.41
N GLY A 664 8.50 -4.48 -23.19
CA GLY A 664 7.35 -4.04 -22.40
C GLY A 664 7.47 -4.29 -20.89
N VAL A 665 8.65 -4.66 -20.41
CA VAL A 665 8.97 -4.85 -18.99
C VAL A 665 9.74 -3.63 -18.48
N TYR A 666 9.34 -3.14 -17.31
CA TYR A 666 10.06 -2.08 -16.59
C TYR A 666 11.34 -2.65 -15.95
N GLY A 667 12.51 -2.06 -16.17
CA GLY A 667 13.71 -2.49 -15.42
C GLY A 667 15.09 -2.03 -15.88
N CYS A 668 15.23 -1.33 -17.00
CA CYS A 668 16.55 -0.83 -17.41
C CYS A 668 16.77 0.61 -16.93
N ASP A 669 17.87 0.82 -16.22
CA ASP A 669 18.35 2.14 -15.83
C ASP A 669 19.77 2.38 -16.37
N ALA A 670 20.22 3.63 -16.27
CA ALA A 670 21.53 4.05 -16.76
C ALA A 670 22.60 4.08 -15.67
N LEU A 671 22.39 3.45 -14.51
CA LEU A 671 23.19 3.67 -13.30
C LEU A 671 24.63 3.18 -13.44
N ASP A 672 24.83 1.94 -13.88
CA ASP A 672 26.16 1.37 -14.12
C ASP A 672 26.92 2.15 -15.18
N ARG A 673 26.22 2.50 -16.28
CA ARG A 673 26.78 3.27 -17.39
C ARG A 673 27.18 4.68 -16.96
N ALA A 674 26.33 5.36 -16.17
CA ALA A 674 26.63 6.67 -15.61
C ALA A 674 27.86 6.60 -14.69
N PHE A 675 27.94 5.58 -13.85
CA PHE A 675 29.06 5.40 -12.95
C PHE A 675 30.40 5.14 -13.67
N GLU A 676 30.40 4.32 -14.71
CA GLU A 676 31.60 4.11 -15.53
C GLU A 676 32.01 5.38 -16.29
N TRP A 677 31.06 6.16 -16.80
CA TRP A 677 31.36 7.45 -17.42
C TRP A 677 31.95 8.45 -16.41
N MET A 678 31.43 8.50 -15.17
CA MET A 678 32.05 9.30 -14.11
C MET A 678 33.51 8.89 -13.87
N LYS A 679 33.80 7.58 -13.78
CA LYS A 679 35.18 7.06 -13.68
C LYS A 679 36.03 7.44 -14.88
N PHE A 680 35.48 7.34 -16.09
CA PHE A 680 36.18 7.72 -17.32
C PHE A 680 36.59 9.20 -17.30
N LEU A 681 35.69 10.10 -16.89
CA LEU A 681 35.97 11.54 -16.81
C LEU A 681 37.08 11.85 -15.79
N VAL A 682 37.08 11.17 -14.64
CA VAL A 682 38.13 11.29 -13.61
C VAL A 682 39.47 10.77 -14.15
N ASN A 683 39.50 9.55 -14.67
CA ASN A 683 40.74 8.89 -15.11
C ASN A 683 41.42 9.60 -16.30
N ASN A 684 40.64 10.31 -17.11
CA ASN A 684 41.16 11.10 -18.24
C ASN A 684 41.45 12.56 -17.87
N ASN A 685 41.37 12.95 -16.60
CA ASN A 685 41.62 14.31 -16.11
C ASN A 685 40.77 15.38 -16.84
N LEU A 686 39.50 15.08 -17.12
CA LEU A 686 38.60 15.97 -17.85
C LEU A 686 37.84 16.96 -16.94
N LEU A 687 37.88 16.72 -15.62
CA LEU A 687 37.18 17.51 -14.61
C LEU A 687 38.07 18.63 -14.08
N ILE A 688 37.49 19.80 -13.85
CA ILE A 688 38.18 20.93 -13.19
C ILE A 688 38.13 20.73 -11.67
N TYR A 689 37.02 20.22 -11.15
CA TYR A 689 36.80 19.97 -9.73
C TYR A 689 36.96 18.49 -9.40
N ALA A 690 37.37 18.20 -8.17
CA ALA A 690 37.54 16.83 -7.69
C ALA A 690 36.23 16.13 -7.31
N HIS A 691 35.11 16.86 -7.26
CA HIS A 691 33.78 16.33 -6.87
C HIS A 691 33.77 15.47 -5.60
N LYS A 692 34.37 15.99 -4.53
CA LYS A 692 34.49 15.32 -3.22
C LYS A 692 33.17 15.22 -2.44
N ASP A 693 32.05 15.57 -3.05
CA ASP A 693 30.75 15.47 -2.39
C ASP A 693 30.45 14.00 -2.02
N PRO A 694 29.65 13.74 -0.98
CA PRO A 694 29.25 12.40 -0.57
C PRO A 694 28.68 11.53 -1.70
N VAL A 695 28.63 10.22 -1.44
CA VAL A 695 27.98 9.25 -2.33
C VAL A 695 26.51 9.63 -2.51
N SER A 696 26.01 9.60 -3.75
CA SER A 696 24.60 9.87 -4.04
C SER A 696 23.72 8.72 -3.50
N PHE A 697 22.50 9.04 -3.04
CA PHE A 697 21.63 8.04 -2.40
C PHE A 697 21.29 6.84 -3.30
N LYS A 698 21.31 7.04 -4.61
CA LYS A 698 20.98 5.99 -5.59
C LYS A 698 22.05 4.91 -5.73
N TYR A 699 23.28 5.19 -5.31
CA TYR A 699 24.39 4.24 -5.42
C TYR A 699 24.47 3.38 -4.13
N ILE A 700 23.68 2.30 -4.04
CA ILE A 700 23.77 1.33 -2.92
C ILE A 700 24.66 0.13 -3.26
N LEU A 701 25.31 -0.45 -2.24
CA LEU A 701 25.87 -1.80 -2.30
C LEU A 701 24.73 -2.79 -2.00
N ASN A 702 24.47 -3.73 -2.90
CA ASN A 702 23.58 -4.86 -2.62
C ASN A 702 24.11 -5.72 -1.46
#